data_AF-A0A1I4IH75-F1
#
_entry.id   AF-A0A1I4IH75-F1
#
_cell.length_a   1.000
_cell.length_b   1.000
_cell.length_c   1.000
_cell.angle_alpha   90.00
_cell.angle_beta   90.00
_cell.angle_gamma   90.00
#
_symmetry.space_group_name_H-M   'P 1'
#
loop_
_entity.id
_entity.type
_entity.pdbx_description
1 polymer ?
#
loop_
_entity_poly.entity_id
_entity_poly.type
_entity_poly.pdbx_seq_one_letter_code
_entity_poly.pdbx_strand_id
1 'polypeptide(L)'
;MKTLNSLLLTLFFICCSGLSSQNIDLLRKGFKSPPDSAKPGVYWYFMDGNITRESLTKDLESMKQAGIGNLMYLEVNVGVPRGNIDFFSEEWQHLFAHAVKEAERLGIEISLGLGPGWTGSGGPWVKPEESMQHIVGASVIVQGGKPTDITLPVPLPKKPFFGLPSEMEDQWSEYYEDVAVIAFPNIHRIDSIDDIDEKALYYRPPYTSVPGVKPYFISEITDPALKEKGIDKERIIDLTDKMDKNGKLNWDAPDGEWTLMRFVSRNNGASTRPAPFPGLGFESDKFDKDALNKHLHHFIGSLLNKTGIPEKNSKGGLKRLHMDSWEMGAQNWSRNFREEFKKRRGYDLLSFYPVLTGLVVENREISERFLWDLRQTSQELVIENHAKEAKRYAKEHNMGFSIEPYDMNPTADLELGAVADIPMCEFWSKGFGFNSAFSCIEATSIGHINGSPIIAAEAFTADPGEGWKQYPGVMKNQGDWAFANGINRFVYHTFQNQFLDDSLKPGATMGPYGVHWDRSQTWWPMVNAYHDYVSRCQYLLQQGRHVADILFLTPEGAPHVFKPPFSAMSGSDTIPDRRGYNFDGVSPGQLYQAKVENNRIVFPGGATYRILVLPSVQTMTPHLLKKIKSLVNDGAHIIGIPPLQSPGLTGYPDCDKEVKEIAEMVWGDHQLPETLSTVRYGKGKITWGEILAKETDNLYPHYEIISKTLQEMHVTEDFISDREEIRYTHRTDSEWDIYFLSNKTDGPITSHCGFRVEKARPVLWDPITGNMYKINDVASDRHLTSMTLEFEPYQSYFIVFDKKNISHEYDSFFNTESVITTVNGAWNVSFDPTFGGPAEIVFDSLTDWTDHHLDGIKYYSGIATYTIEFDLPSGLSEEFNKYYIDLGDVKNMAQVKLNGKDAGTVWTYPWKLDVTSLVKSKNNLLEIKVANLWINRLIGDENLPDDGIRQGEWPDWIVRKEKRPGKRYTFTTYKHYSADSPLEKSGLLGPVTIKGFVTDKNHNIRKNSF
;
A
#
# COMPACT_ATOMS: atom_id res chain seq x y z
N MET A 1 -13.49 -32.96 -42.14
CA MET A 1 -12.86 -32.08 -41.13
C MET A 1 -13.26 -30.59 -41.31
N LYS A 2 -14.53 -30.26 -41.58
CA LYS A 2 -14.99 -28.85 -41.65
C LYS A 2 -16.27 -28.55 -40.86
N THR A 3 -16.79 -29.53 -40.12
CA THR A 3 -18.03 -29.40 -39.33
C THR A 3 -17.82 -29.60 -37.82
N LEU A 4 -16.61 -29.93 -37.36
CA LEU A 4 -16.30 -30.06 -35.93
C LEU A 4 -15.75 -28.78 -35.29
N ASN A 5 -15.16 -27.86 -36.07
CA ASN A 5 -14.60 -26.61 -35.55
C ASN A 5 -15.63 -25.50 -35.30
N SER A 6 -16.85 -25.63 -35.84
CA SER A 6 -17.89 -24.63 -35.60
C SER A 6 -18.67 -24.87 -34.29
N LEU A 7 -18.64 -26.09 -33.74
CA LEU A 7 -19.32 -26.39 -32.46
C LEU A 7 -18.42 -26.10 -31.25
N LEU A 8 -17.09 -26.20 -31.41
CA LEU A 8 -16.10 -25.86 -30.38
C LEU A 8 -15.93 -24.34 -30.18
N LEU A 9 -16.15 -23.52 -31.22
CA LEU A 9 -16.14 -22.05 -31.06
C LEU A 9 -17.40 -21.51 -30.37
N THR A 10 -18.54 -22.20 -30.45
CA THR A 10 -19.79 -21.76 -29.79
C THR A 10 -19.85 -22.21 -28.32
N LEU A 11 -19.16 -23.29 -27.94
CA LEU A 11 -19.03 -23.68 -26.51
C LEU A 11 -17.95 -22.90 -25.75
N PHE A 12 -16.96 -22.30 -26.41
CA PHE A 12 -15.98 -21.43 -25.75
C PHE A 12 -16.53 -20.02 -25.43
N PHE A 13 -17.58 -19.59 -26.12
CA PHE A 13 -18.26 -18.31 -25.86
C PHE A 13 -19.37 -18.37 -24.79
N ILE A 14 -19.70 -19.56 -24.27
CA ILE A 14 -20.74 -19.74 -23.25
C ILE A 14 -20.14 -20.02 -21.85
N CYS A 15 -18.83 -20.26 -21.73
CA CYS A 15 -18.16 -20.47 -20.44
C CYS A 15 -17.45 -19.24 -19.84
N CYS A 16 -17.43 -18.09 -20.53
CA CYS A 16 -16.89 -16.82 -20.00
C CYS A 16 -17.96 -15.75 -19.69
N SER A 17 -19.25 -16.11 -19.76
CA SER A 17 -20.39 -15.26 -19.38
C SER A 17 -21.01 -15.64 -18.02
N GLY A 18 -20.27 -16.42 -17.21
CA GLY A 18 -20.65 -16.82 -15.86
C GLY A 18 -20.26 -15.82 -14.76
N LEU A 19 -19.89 -14.58 -15.10
CA LEU A 19 -19.97 -13.48 -14.14
C LEU A 19 -21.45 -13.27 -13.87
N SER A 20 -21.94 -13.86 -12.77
CA SER A 20 -23.25 -13.57 -12.20
C SER A 20 -23.49 -12.06 -12.31
N SER A 21 -24.41 -11.63 -13.18
CA SER A 21 -24.87 -10.25 -13.19
C SER A 21 -25.32 -9.94 -11.77
N GLN A 22 -24.52 -9.17 -11.04
CA GLN A 22 -24.89 -8.78 -9.70
C GLN A 22 -26.03 -7.77 -9.83
N ASN A 23 -27.25 -8.28 -9.77
CA ASN A 23 -28.40 -7.43 -9.63
C ASN A 23 -28.29 -6.64 -8.32
N ILE A 24 -28.82 -5.42 -8.30
CA ILE A 24 -28.80 -4.48 -7.17
C ILE A 24 -29.20 -5.14 -5.83
N ASP A 25 -30.06 -6.16 -5.87
CA ASP A 25 -30.44 -6.97 -4.70
C ASP A 25 -29.27 -7.71 -4.02
N LEU A 26 -28.32 -8.23 -4.81
CA LEU A 26 -27.11 -8.88 -4.27
C LEU A 26 -26.19 -7.85 -3.60
N LEU A 27 -26.02 -6.67 -4.21
CA LEU A 27 -25.32 -5.55 -3.58
C LEU A 27 -25.96 -5.18 -2.24
N ARG A 28 -27.28 -5.05 -2.19
CA ARG A 28 -28.01 -4.71 -0.97
C ARG A 28 -27.82 -5.74 0.12
N LYS A 29 -27.88 -7.03 -0.25
CA LYS A 29 -27.69 -8.14 0.69
C LYS A 29 -26.28 -8.15 1.26
N GLY A 30 -25.26 -8.05 0.40
CA GLY A 30 -23.87 -8.02 0.85
C GLY A 30 -23.49 -6.74 1.59
N PHE A 31 -24.14 -5.61 1.34
CA PHE A 31 -23.92 -4.41 2.15
C PHE A 31 -24.54 -4.52 3.55
N LYS A 32 -25.74 -5.09 3.67
CA LYS A 32 -26.34 -5.35 4.99
C LYS A 32 -25.57 -6.41 5.78
N SER A 33 -25.02 -7.41 5.09
CA SER A 33 -24.28 -8.52 5.70
C SER A 33 -23.05 -8.85 4.84
N PRO A 34 -21.95 -8.11 5.02
CA PRO A 34 -20.73 -8.31 4.25
C PRO A 34 -20.21 -9.75 4.34
N PRO A 35 -19.75 -10.33 3.21
CA PRO A 35 -19.10 -11.64 3.23
C PRO A 35 -17.77 -11.57 3.98
N ASP A 36 -17.25 -12.73 4.42
CA ASP A 36 -15.93 -12.80 5.07
C ASP A 36 -14.81 -12.25 4.17
N SER A 37 -14.96 -12.38 2.84
CA SER A 37 -14.04 -11.80 1.87
C SER A 37 -14.03 -10.26 1.87
N ALA A 38 -14.95 -9.58 2.54
CA ALA A 38 -14.95 -8.12 2.67
C ALA A 38 -14.37 -7.65 4.01
N LYS A 39 -13.94 -8.55 4.90
CA LYS A 39 -13.40 -8.18 6.21
C LYS A 39 -11.98 -7.61 6.13
N PRO A 40 -11.59 -6.65 7.00
CA PRO A 40 -10.21 -6.20 7.08
C PRO A 40 -9.27 -7.30 7.61
N GLY A 41 -7.98 -7.05 7.48
CA GLY A 41 -6.91 -7.91 7.99
C GLY A 41 -5.95 -7.20 8.93
N VAL A 42 -4.92 -7.91 9.35
CA VAL A 42 -3.84 -7.38 10.20
C VAL A 42 -2.48 -7.95 9.77
N TYR A 43 -1.41 -7.19 9.93
CA TYR A 43 -0.08 -7.78 10.08
C TYR A 43 -0.04 -8.50 11.41
N TRP A 44 0.32 -9.78 11.43
CA TRP A 44 0.44 -10.56 12.66
C TRP A 44 1.91 -10.87 12.91
N TYR A 45 2.53 -10.02 13.74
CA TYR A 45 3.96 -10.11 14.03
C TYR A 45 4.27 -11.00 15.22
N PHE A 46 5.40 -11.70 15.09
CA PHE A 46 6.03 -12.47 16.15
C PHE A 46 7.42 -11.90 16.40
N MET A 47 7.79 -11.75 17.68
CA MET A 47 9.07 -11.15 18.06
C MET A 47 10.05 -12.25 18.47
N ASP A 48 11.02 -12.54 17.60
CA ASP A 48 12.14 -13.50 17.77
C ASP A 48 11.90 -14.60 18.81
N GLY A 49 11.15 -15.63 18.42
CA GLY A 49 10.90 -16.82 19.24
C GLY A 49 9.89 -16.67 20.37
N ASN A 50 9.26 -15.51 20.55
CA ASN A 50 8.19 -15.31 21.53
C ASN A 50 6.83 -15.75 20.97
N ILE A 51 6.63 -17.07 20.87
CA ILE A 51 5.42 -17.67 20.30
C ILE A 51 4.95 -18.82 21.19
N THR A 52 3.65 -18.94 21.42
CA THR A 52 3.07 -20.08 22.13
C THR A 52 1.81 -20.58 21.44
N ARG A 53 1.51 -21.87 21.57
CA ARG A 53 0.26 -22.45 21.04
C ARG A 53 -0.99 -21.74 21.57
N GLU A 54 -0.97 -21.34 22.84
CA GLU A 54 -2.09 -20.66 23.49
C GLU A 54 -2.30 -19.25 22.95
N SER A 55 -1.23 -18.46 22.79
CA SER A 55 -1.34 -17.12 22.22
C SER A 55 -1.84 -17.15 20.78
N LEU A 56 -1.38 -18.11 19.96
CA LEU A 56 -1.88 -18.31 18.60
C LEU A 56 -3.40 -18.53 18.55
N THR A 57 -3.93 -19.41 19.40
CA THR A 57 -5.38 -19.68 19.46
C THR A 57 -6.15 -18.45 19.97
N LYS A 58 -5.71 -17.82 21.07
CA LYS A 58 -6.39 -16.66 21.64
C LYS A 58 -6.42 -15.47 20.70
N ASP A 59 -5.31 -15.21 20.00
CA ASP A 59 -5.22 -14.13 19.02
C ASP A 59 -6.19 -14.36 17.87
N LEU A 60 -6.19 -15.55 17.27
CA LEU A 60 -7.09 -15.87 16.15
C LEU A 60 -8.57 -15.87 16.55
N GLU A 61 -8.91 -16.37 17.74
CA GLU A 61 -10.29 -16.30 18.27
C GLU A 61 -10.74 -14.85 18.49
N SER A 62 -9.84 -14.03 19.04
CA SER A 62 -10.08 -12.61 19.22
C SER A 62 -10.24 -11.87 17.89
N MET A 63 -9.39 -12.16 16.90
CA MET A 63 -9.50 -11.66 15.53
C MET A 63 -10.87 -12.02 14.93
N LYS A 64 -11.31 -13.28 15.06
CA LYS A 64 -12.61 -13.72 14.55
C LYS A 64 -13.77 -12.96 15.21
N GLN A 65 -13.72 -12.78 16.54
CA GLN A 65 -14.73 -12.04 17.29
C GLN A 65 -14.74 -10.55 16.92
N ALA A 66 -13.57 -9.96 16.65
CA ALA A 66 -13.42 -8.57 16.25
C ALA A 66 -13.82 -8.31 14.79
N GLY A 67 -14.05 -9.35 13.97
CA GLY A 67 -14.40 -9.17 12.56
C GLY A 67 -13.19 -9.11 11.61
N ILE A 68 -12.01 -9.56 12.04
CA ILE A 68 -10.84 -9.75 11.17
C ILE A 68 -11.00 -11.04 10.36
N GLY A 69 -10.72 -10.97 9.06
CA GLY A 69 -10.90 -12.09 8.12
C GLY A 69 -9.62 -12.56 7.42
N ASN A 70 -8.52 -11.82 7.52
CA ASN A 70 -7.24 -12.19 6.91
C ASN A 70 -6.06 -11.63 7.71
N LEU A 71 -4.87 -12.21 7.55
CA LEU A 71 -3.65 -11.74 8.22
C LEU A 71 -2.37 -12.02 7.41
N MET A 72 -1.34 -11.20 7.62
CA MET A 72 0.04 -11.48 7.17
C MET A 72 0.82 -12.14 8.32
N TYR A 73 1.39 -13.32 8.11
CA TYR A 73 2.21 -14.01 9.11
C TYR A 73 3.69 -13.68 8.87
N LEU A 74 4.31 -12.92 9.78
CA LEU A 74 5.71 -12.51 9.70
C LEU A 74 6.37 -12.60 11.09
N GLU A 75 7.56 -13.18 11.16
CA GLU A 75 8.38 -13.14 12.37
C GLU A 75 9.61 -12.27 12.17
N VAL A 76 9.87 -11.40 13.13
CA VAL A 76 10.89 -10.36 13.07
C VAL A 76 11.65 -10.24 14.40
N ASN A 77 12.79 -9.57 14.39
CA ASN A 77 13.49 -9.17 15.61
C ASN A 77 13.50 -7.64 15.74
N VAL A 78 12.57 -7.10 16.53
CA VAL A 78 12.43 -5.64 16.73
C VAL A 78 12.20 -5.31 18.21
N GLY A 79 13.27 -4.93 18.91
CA GLY A 79 13.19 -4.24 20.21
C GLY A 79 12.62 -5.03 21.39
N VAL A 80 12.29 -6.32 21.22
CA VAL A 80 11.77 -7.20 22.27
C VAL A 80 12.80 -8.29 22.58
N PRO A 81 13.09 -8.60 23.86
CA PRO A 81 14.03 -9.66 24.21
C PRO A 81 13.61 -11.01 23.63
N ARG A 82 14.59 -11.78 23.14
CA ARG A 82 14.36 -13.04 22.44
C ARG A 82 13.64 -14.08 23.32
N GLY A 83 12.75 -14.84 22.70
CA GLY A 83 12.04 -15.96 23.31
C GLY A 83 12.82 -17.27 23.24
N ASN A 84 12.17 -18.37 23.62
CA ASN A 84 12.83 -19.68 23.75
C ASN A 84 12.68 -20.57 22.50
N ILE A 85 11.93 -20.14 21.48
CA ILE A 85 11.67 -20.93 20.28
C ILE A 85 12.55 -20.43 19.14
N ASP A 86 13.48 -21.25 18.69
CA ASP A 86 14.30 -20.90 17.53
C ASP A 86 13.46 -20.89 16.27
N PHE A 87 13.56 -19.80 15.49
CA PHE A 87 12.92 -19.67 14.20
C PHE A 87 13.22 -20.89 13.31
N PHE A 88 12.18 -21.38 12.63
CA PHE A 88 12.24 -22.49 11.70
C PHE A 88 12.67 -23.85 12.29
N SER A 89 12.85 -23.97 13.61
CA SER A 89 12.99 -25.25 14.30
C SER A 89 11.76 -26.16 14.12
N GLU A 90 11.88 -27.45 14.43
CA GLU A 90 10.74 -28.38 14.39
C GLU A 90 9.57 -27.90 15.26
N GLU A 91 9.85 -27.37 16.45
CA GLU A 91 8.82 -26.80 17.34
C GLU A 91 8.14 -25.59 16.71
N TRP A 92 8.92 -24.69 16.12
CA TRP A 92 8.39 -23.53 15.39
C TRP A 92 7.47 -23.94 14.24
N GLN A 93 7.89 -24.90 13.42
CA GLN A 93 7.11 -25.39 12.30
C GLN A 93 5.79 -26.04 12.75
N HIS A 94 5.79 -26.70 13.91
CA HIS A 94 4.55 -27.21 14.53
C HIS A 94 3.63 -26.10 15.04
N LEU A 95 4.17 -24.99 15.55
CA LEU A 95 3.39 -23.81 15.93
C LEU A 95 2.79 -23.11 14.71
N PHE A 96 3.56 -22.96 13.62
CA PHE A 96 3.04 -22.46 12.34
C PHE A 96 1.88 -23.34 11.84
N ALA A 97 2.05 -24.67 11.84
CA ALA A 97 1.00 -25.59 11.42
C ALA A 97 -0.25 -25.53 12.32
N HIS A 98 -0.07 -25.28 13.63
CA HIS A 98 -1.20 -25.02 14.53
C HIS A 98 -1.93 -23.72 14.15
N ALA A 99 -1.19 -22.65 13.84
CA ALA A 99 -1.77 -21.37 13.42
C ALA A 99 -2.61 -21.53 12.13
N VAL A 100 -2.08 -22.26 11.14
CA VAL A 100 -2.81 -22.57 9.89
C VAL A 100 -4.10 -23.32 10.17
N LYS A 101 -4.04 -24.37 11.00
CA LYS A 101 -5.23 -25.17 11.36
C LYS A 101 -6.29 -24.36 12.11
N GLU A 102 -5.87 -23.49 13.03
CA GLU A 102 -6.80 -22.62 13.75
C GLU A 102 -7.42 -21.57 12.83
N ALA A 103 -6.65 -21.02 11.89
CA ALA A 103 -7.17 -20.12 10.88
C ALA A 103 -8.18 -20.82 9.94
N GLU A 104 -7.95 -22.08 9.56
CA GLU A 104 -8.94 -22.90 8.84
C GLU A 104 -10.22 -23.10 9.65
N ARG A 105 -10.10 -23.45 10.94
CA ARG A 105 -11.23 -23.62 11.87
C ARG A 105 -12.09 -22.36 11.97
N LEU A 106 -11.44 -21.19 11.98
CA LEU A 106 -12.09 -19.89 12.17
C LEU A 106 -12.50 -19.21 10.86
N GLY A 107 -12.04 -19.72 9.71
CA GLY A 107 -12.24 -19.10 8.40
C GLY A 107 -11.51 -17.76 8.29
N ILE A 108 -10.25 -17.70 8.71
CA ILE A 108 -9.34 -16.57 8.57
C ILE A 108 -8.30 -16.95 7.52
N GLU A 109 -8.03 -16.08 6.54
CA GLU A 109 -6.99 -16.30 5.53
C GLU A 109 -5.61 -15.88 6.04
N ILE A 110 -4.59 -16.70 5.78
CA ILE A 110 -3.19 -16.39 6.05
C ILE A 110 -2.48 -16.12 4.73
N SER A 111 -1.77 -14.99 4.64
CA SER A 111 -0.65 -14.83 3.72
C SER A 111 0.66 -15.02 4.46
N LEU A 112 1.60 -15.72 3.84
CA LEU A 112 2.92 -15.98 4.38
C LEU A 112 3.97 -15.15 3.63
N GLY A 113 4.84 -14.46 4.37
CA GLY A 113 6.01 -13.78 3.79
C GLY A 113 6.94 -14.75 3.05
N LEU A 114 7.72 -14.24 2.10
CA LEU A 114 8.61 -15.10 1.30
C LEU A 114 9.79 -15.67 2.09
N GLY A 115 10.18 -15.08 3.23
CA GLY A 115 11.31 -15.52 4.04
C GLY A 115 11.23 -15.06 5.50
N PRO A 116 12.30 -15.27 6.29
CA PRO A 116 12.43 -14.70 7.64
C PRO A 116 12.50 -13.16 7.60
N GLY A 117 11.96 -12.50 8.62
CA GLY A 117 11.81 -11.06 8.64
C GLY A 117 10.52 -10.61 7.93
N TRP A 118 10.48 -9.35 7.51
CA TRP A 118 9.33 -8.81 6.75
C TRP A 118 9.59 -8.84 5.23
N THR A 119 10.83 -8.64 4.79
CA THR A 119 11.16 -8.47 3.37
C THR A 119 12.20 -9.47 2.87
N GLY A 120 12.17 -9.66 1.55
CA GLY A 120 13.16 -10.42 0.82
C GLY A 120 12.80 -11.88 0.59
N SER A 121 13.82 -12.66 0.27
CA SER A 121 13.75 -14.08 -0.08
C SER A 121 15.11 -14.71 0.21
N GLY A 122 15.54 -14.58 1.46
CA GLY A 122 16.85 -15.00 1.94
C GLY A 122 16.78 -15.99 3.09
N GLY A 123 17.95 -16.36 3.61
CA GLY A 123 18.07 -17.15 4.83
C GLY A 123 19.48 -17.72 5.01
N PRO A 124 19.79 -18.33 6.16
CA PRO A 124 21.11 -18.90 6.45
C PRO A 124 21.52 -20.02 5.48
N TRP A 125 20.57 -20.58 4.73
CA TRP A 125 20.81 -21.59 3.69
C TRP A 125 21.27 -21.02 2.35
N VAL A 126 21.21 -19.70 2.15
CA VAL A 126 21.66 -19.04 0.92
C VAL A 126 23.17 -18.85 0.98
N LYS A 127 23.89 -19.49 0.06
CA LYS A 127 25.34 -19.37 -0.02
C LYS A 127 25.78 -18.07 -0.69
N PRO A 128 27.01 -17.58 -0.46
CA PRO A 128 27.52 -16.37 -1.11
C PRO A 128 27.48 -16.40 -2.65
N GLU A 129 27.61 -17.57 -3.28
CA GLU A 129 27.48 -17.73 -4.74
C GLU A 129 26.04 -17.77 -5.25
N GLU A 130 25.06 -17.96 -4.35
CA GLU A 130 23.62 -17.97 -4.64
C GLU A 130 22.93 -16.67 -4.20
N SER A 131 23.69 -15.72 -3.65
CA SER A 131 23.17 -14.46 -3.13
C SER A 131 23.20 -13.35 -4.17
N MET A 132 22.55 -12.21 -3.86
CA MET A 132 22.63 -11.00 -4.68
C MET A 132 24.09 -10.55 -4.89
N GLN A 133 24.45 -10.22 -6.14
CA GLN A 133 25.84 -9.91 -6.54
C GLN A 133 26.03 -8.49 -7.09
N HIS A 134 27.24 -7.97 -6.86
CA HIS A 134 27.80 -6.81 -7.56
C HIS A 134 29.04 -7.21 -8.36
N ILE A 135 29.13 -6.75 -9.61
CA ILE A 135 30.41 -6.73 -10.32
C ILE A 135 31.18 -5.48 -9.88
N VAL A 136 32.42 -5.65 -9.43
CA VAL A 136 33.29 -4.55 -8.97
C VAL A 136 34.62 -4.58 -9.71
N GLY A 137 35.18 -3.41 -10.00
CA GLY A 137 36.43 -3.26 -10.75
C GLY A 137 37.52 -2.54 -9.96
N ALA A 138 38.77 -2.93 -10.18
CA ALA A 138 39.96 -2.21 -9.74
C ALA A 138 40.95 -2.07 -10.90
N SER A 139 41.70 -0.98 -10.93
CA SER A 139 42.62 -0.67 -12.02
C SER A 139 44.07 -0.53 -11.55
N VAL A 140 44.99 -0.87 -12.45
CA VAL A 140 46.42 -0.57 -12.35
C VAL A 140 46.92 0.02 -13.68
N ILE A 141 47.91 0.90 -13.62
CA ILE A 141 48.55 1.45 -14.82
C ILE A 141 49.91 0.77 -14.99
N VAL A 142 50.22 0.33 -16.21
CA VAL A 142 51.51 -0.28 -16.55
C VAL A 142 52.12 0.37 -17.78
N GLN A 143 53.45 0.34 -17.84
CA GLN A 143 54.21 0.76 -19.01
C GLN A 143 54.52 -0.44 -19.89
N GLY A 144 54.00 -0.45 -21.11
CA GLY A 144 54.31 -1.47 -22.12
C GLY A 144 55.63 -1.23 -22.84
N GLY A 145 56.04 -2.23 -23.63
CA GLY A 145 57.32 -2.27 -24.34
C GLY A 145 58.45 -3.00 -23.61
N LYS A 146 58.21 -3.49 -22.39
CA LYS A 146 59.15 -4.33 -21.61
C LYS A 146 58.41 -5.43 -20.85
N PRO A 147 59.00 -6.62 -20.69
CA PRO A 147 58.45 -7.65 -19.81
C PRO A 147 58.27 -7.09 -18.39
N THR A 148 57.03 -7.10 -17.90
CA THR A 148 56.68 -6.59 -16.57
C THR A 148 55.92 -7.69 -15.83
N ASP A 149 56.28 -7.92 -14.57
CA ASP A 149 55.52 -8.84 -13.71
C ASP A 149 54.27 -8.13 -13.19
N ILE A 150 53.10 -8.49 -13.72
CA ILE A 150 51.84 -7.83 -13.42
C ILE A 150 50.99 -8.77 -12.57
N THR A 151 50.70 -8.37 -11.34
CA THR A 151 49.71 -9.04 -10.47
C THR A 151 48.58 -8.07 -10.19
N LEU A 152 47.36 -8.42 -10.59
CA LEU A 152 46.19 -7.56 -10.45
C LEU A 152 45.52 -7.74 -9.09
N PRO A 153 45.28 -6.66 -8.32
CA PRO A 153 44.61 -6.77 -7.03
C PRO A 153 43.17 -7.22 -7.19
N VAL A 154 42.66 -8.00 -6.23
CA VAL A 154 41.24 -8.33 -6.17
C VAL A 154 40.48 -7.08 -5.70
N PRO A 155 39.51 -6.57 -6.46
CA PRO A 155 38.67 -5.45 -6.02
C PRO A 155 37.92 -5.78 -4.72
N LEU A 156 37.78 -4.79 -3.84
CA LEU A 156 37.01 -4.92 -2.59
C LEU A 156 35.50 -4.88 -2.86
N PRO A 157 34.66 -5.55 -2.06
CA PRO A 157 33.21 -5.43 -2.15
C PRO A 157 32.75 -4.01 -1.80
N LYS A 158 31.61 -3.60 -2.37
CA LYS A 158 30.90 -2.37 -1.98
C LYS A 158 30.27 -2.56 -0.61
N LYS A 159 30.17 -1.50 0.19
CA LYS A 159 29.61 -1.58 1.54
C LYS A 159 28.13 -1.99 1.45
N PRO A 160 27.64 -2.90 2.31
CA PRO A 160 26.23 -3.28 2.32
C PRO A 160 25.36 -2.07 2.66
N PHE A 161 24.33 -1.83 1.85
CA PHE A 161 23.52 -0.60 1.95
C PHE A 161 22.80 -0.47 3.31
N PHE A 162 22.16 -1.54 3.76
CA PHE A 162 21.40 -1.58 5.03
C PHE A 162 22.24 -2.09 6.22
N GLY A 163 23.57 -2.11 6.06
CA GLY A 163 24.46 -2.79 7.00
C GLY A 163 24.43 -4.31 6.84
N LEU A 164 25.28 -4.98 7.62
CA LEU A 164 25.44 -6.43 7.62
C LEU A 164 25.66 -6.90 9.07
N PRO A 165 25.00 -7.97 9.52
CA PRO A 165 25.31 -8.59 10.80
C PRO A 165 26.77 -9.05 10.87
N SER A 166 27.40 -8.89 12.04
CA SER A 166 28.83 -9.22 12.25
C SER A 166 29.18 -10.67 11.91
N GLU A 167 28.23 -11.57 12.10
CA GLU A 167 28.31 -13.01 11.86
C GLU A 167 28.51 -13.36 10.37
N MET A 168 28.24 -12.40 9.48
CA MET A 168 28.29 -12.57 8.04
C MET A 168 29.48 -11.83 7.39
N GLU A 169 30.24 -11.04 8.16
CA GLU A 169 31.33 -10.19 7.63
C GLU A 169 32.42 -11.00 6.91
N ASP A 170 32.85 -12.13 7.48
CA ASP A 170 33.87 -12.99 6.88
C ASP A 170 33.38 -13.57 5.55
N GLN A 171 32.19 -14.18 5.54
CA GLN A 171 31.61 -14.77 4.32
C GLN A 171 31.39 -13.73 3.21
N TRP A 172 30.98 -12.52 3.56
CA TRP A 172 30.79 -11.42 2.62
C TRP A 172 32.11 -10.88 2.06
N SER A 173 33.11 -10.67 2.92
CA SER A 173 34.38 -10.06 2.52
C SER A 173 35.31 -11.00 1.76
N GLU A 174 35.27 -12.30 2.07
CA GLU A 174 36.14 -13.32 1.46
C GLU A 174 35.65 -13.76 0.09
N TYR A 175 34.33 -13.84 -0.14
CA TYR A 175 33.79 -14.36 -1.38
C TYR A 175 34.07 -13.45 -2.59
N TYR A 176 34.63 -14.02 -3.66
CA TYR A 176 34.67 -13.40 -4.98
C TYR A 176 34.80 -14.45 -6.09
N GLU A 177 34.38 -14.07 -7.30
CA GLU A 177 34.66 -14.81 -8.53
C GLU A 177 35.24 -13.88 -9.60
N ASP A 178 36.29 -14.31 -10.28
CA ASP A 178 36.85 -13.54 -11.40
C ASP A 178 35.87 -13.49 -12.58
N VAL A 179 35.61 -12.27 -13.09
CA VAL A 179 34.66 -12.04 -14.21
C VAL A 179 35.39 -11.69 -15.49
N ALA A 180 36.28 -10.69 -15.45
CA ALA A 180 37.07 -10.31 -16.61
C ALA A 180 38.34 -9.53 -16.23
N VAL A 181 39.30 -9.55 -17.16
CA VAL A 181 40.41 -8.61 -17.17
C VAL A 181 40.41 -7.90 -18.52
N ILE A 182 40.38 -6.57 -18.50
CA ILE A 182 40.47 -5.76 -19.71
C ILE A 182 41.67 -4.81 -19.65
N ALA A 183 42.20 -4.45 -20.82
CA ALA A 183 43.21 -3.42 -20.95
C ALA A 183 42.87 -2.42 -22.05
N PHE A 184 43.19 -1.15 -21.83
CA PHE A 184 43.08 -0.11 -22.85
C PHE A 184 44.21 0.92 -22.67
N PRO A 185 44.57 1.67 -23.72
CA PRO A 185 45.56 2.74 -23.63
C PRO A 185 45.18 3.74 -22.53
N ASN A 186 46.13 4.08 -21.67
CA ASN A 186 45.89 4.98 -20.54
C ASN A 186 45.43 6.37 -21.02
N ILE A 187 44.42 6.92 -20.34
CA ILE A 187 43.90 8.26 -20.60
C ILE A 187 44.05 9.07 -19.31
N HIS A 188 44.95 10.05 -19.31
CA HIS A 188 45.29 10.84 -18.11
C HIS A 188 44.14 11.71 -17.56
N ARG A 189 43.07 11.91 -18.32
CA ARG A 189 41.87 12.63 -17.89
C ARG A 189 40.64 11.96 -18.48
N ILE A 190 39.84 11.36 -17.62
CA ILE A 190 38.53 10.78 -17.96
C ILE A 190 37.50 11.54 -17.14
N ASP A 191 36.46 12.06 -17.80
CA ASP A 191 35.33 12.68 -17.11
C ASP A 191 34.56 11.58 -16.36
N SER A 192 34.08 11.86 -15.14
CA SER A 192 33.34 10.90 -14.33
C SER A 192 31.84 11.01 -14.55
N ILE A 193 31.15 9.88 -14.53
CA ILE A 193 29.68 9.86 -14.57
C ILE A 193 29.12 10.19 -13.19
N ASP A 194 28.27 11.22 -13.12
CA ASP A 194 27.56 11.59 -11.90
C ASP A 194 26.60 10.48 -11.44
N ASP A 195 26.51 10.28 -10.13
CA ASP A 195 25.62 9.31 -9.48
C ASP A 195 25.84 7.86 -9.92
N ILE A 196 27.08 7.52 -10.32
CA ILE A 196 27.39 6.21 -10.89
C ILE A 196 26.95 5.05 -9.99
N ASP A 197 27.09 5.16 -8.68
CA ASP A 197 26.75 4.06 -7.76
C ASP A 197 25.25 3.70 -7.81
N GLU A 198 24.37 4.68 -8.02
CA GLU A 198 22.93 4.42 -8.20
C GLU A 198 22.62 3.98 -9.64
N LYS A 199 23.20 4.65 -10.65
CA LYS A 199 22.96 4.35 -12.07
C LYS A 199 23.44 2.96 -12.49
N ALA A 200 24.50 2.47 -11.84
CA ALA A 200 25.06 1.13 -12.02
C ALA A 200 24.51 0.10 -11.02
N LEU A 201 23.45 0.43 -10.27
CA LEU A 201 22.73 -0.47 -9.35
C LEU A 201 23.61 -1.07 -8.23
N TYR A 202 24.59 -0.32 -7.72
CA TYR A 202 25.24 -0.68 -6.46
C TYR A 202 24.36 -0.31 -5.27
N TYR A 203 23.70 0.85 -5.32
CA TYR A 203 22.84 1.35 -4.25
C TYR A 203 21.47 1.78 -4.77
N ARG A 204 20.46 1.58 -3.92
CA ARG A 204 19.12 2.14 -4.09
C ARG A 204 18.68 2.70 -2.73
N PRO A 205 18.70 4.04 -2.56
CA PRO A 205 18.26 4.65 -1.32
C PRO A 205 16.75 4.44 -1.07
N PRO A 206 16.31 4.28 0.19
CA PRO A 206 14.92 4.03 0.53
C PRO A 206 14.12 5.32 0.65
N TYR A 207 12.83 5.24 0.38
CA TYR A 207 11.84 6.31 0.50
C TYR A 207 12.16 7.57 -0.31
N THR A 208 11.52 7.69 -1.46
CA THR A 208 11.47 8.88 -2.32
C THR A 208 10.85 10.10 -1.62
N SER A 209 10.21 9.92 -0.47
CA SER A 209 9.80 11.03 0.41
C SER A 209 10.96 11.60 1.25
N VAL A 210 12.10 10.93 1.34
CA VAL A 210 13.30 11.42 2.02
C VAL A 210 14.08 12.37 1.11
N PRO A 211 14.54 13.53 1.61
CA PRO A 211 15.31 14.48 0.82
C PRO A 211 16.55 13.86 0.17
N GLY A 212 16.69 14.06 -1.14
CA GLY A 212 17.84 13.58 -1.92
C GLY A 212 17.65 12.20 -2.56
N VAL A 213 16.59 11.46 -2.22
CA VAL A 213 16.27 10.18 -2.87
C VAL A 213 15.58 10.43 -4.20
N LYS A 214 16.14 9.89 -5.28
CA LYS A 214 15.61 10.10 -6.63
C LYS A 214 14.44 9.13 -6.90
N PRO A 215 13.28 9.63 -7.38
CA PRO A 215 12.16 8.78 -7.81
C PRO A 215 12.47 7.99 -9.08
N TYR A 216 13.32 8.53 -9.96
CA TYR A 216 13.62 8.01 -11.28
C TYR A 216 14.91 8.63 -11.83
N PHE A 217 15.46 8.03 -12.90
CA PHE A 217 16.51 8.63 -13.74
C PHE A 217 15.94 8.98 -15.11
N ILE A 218 16.04 10.24 -15.51
CA ILE A 218 15.66 10.67 -16.86
C ILE A 218 16.90 10.59 -17.74
N SER A 219 16.79 9.92 -18.89
CA SER A 219 17.84 9.94 -19.91
C SER A 219 17.91 11.34 -20.52
N GLU A 220 19.01 12.06 -20.27
CA GLU A 220 19.26 13.37 -20.86
C GLU A 220 19.82 13.22 -22.28
N ILE A 221 19.39 14.10 -23.21
CA ILE A 221 20.01 14.22 -24.52
C ILE A 221 21.20 15.16 -24.41
N THR A 222 22.41 14.61 -24.35
CA THR A 222 23.65 15.39 -24.41
C THR A 222 24.01 15.73 -25.85
N ASP A 223 24.53 16.93 -26.12
CA ASP A 223 25.01 17.30 -27.45
C ASP A 223 26.20 16.42 -27.87
N PRO A 224 26.09 15.60 -28.94
CA PRO A 224 27.18 14.77 -29.43
C PRO A 224 28.43 15.57 -29.83
N ALA A 225 28.30 16.88 -30.06
CA ALA A 225 29.40 17.79 -30.36
C ALA A 225 30.24 18.17 -29.13
N LEU A 226 29.79 17.85 -27.90
CA LEU A 226 30.62 17.93 -26.70
C LEU A 226 31.73 16.88 -26.83
N LYS A 227 32.93 17.35 -27.20
CA LYS A 227 34.17 16.55 -27.33
C LYS A 227 34.69 16.10 -25.96
N GLU A 228 33.92 15.30 -25.24
CA GLU A 228 34.40 14.59 -24.07
C GLU A 228 35.38 13.49 -24.51
N LYS A 229 36.43 13.25 -23.72
CA LYS A 229 37.43 12.22 -24.02
C LYS A 229 37.07 10.94 -23.26
N GLY A 230 36.33 10.04 -23.90
CA GLY A 230 36.09 8.69 -23.38
C GLY A 230 37.13 7.66 -23.83
N ILE A 231 37.03 6.47 -23.27
CA ILE A 231 37.78 5.28 -23.70
C ILE A 231 37.23 4.81 -25.05
N ASP A 232 38.11 4.70 -26.05
CA ASP A 232 37.78 4.10 -27.35
C ASP A 232 37.50 2.60 -27.16
N LYS A 233 36.23 2.21 -27.34
CA LYS A 233 35.74 0.85 -27.08
C LYS A 233 36.43 -0.19 -27.96
N GLU A 234 36.85 0.19 -29.17
CA GLU A 234 37.51 -0.71 -30.13
C GLU A 234 38.98 -0.97 -29.74
N ARG A 235 39.52 -0.18 -28.81
CA ARG A 235 40.88 -0.34 -28.26
C ARG A 235 40.89 -1.06 -26.91
N ILE A 236 39.75 -1.51 -26.41
CA ILE A 236 39.64 -2.36 -25.24
C ILE A 236 39.98 -3.80 -25.62
N ILE A 237 40.97 -4.36 -24.94
CA ILE A 237 41.47 -5.72 -25.15
C ILE A 237 40.97 -6.59 -23.99
N ASP A 238 40.31 -7.71 -24.32
CA ASP A 238 39.98 -8.75 -23.34
C ASP A 238 41.23 -9.60 -23.05
N LEU A 239 41.70 -9.55 -21.81
CA LEU A 239 42.84 -10.30 -21.30
C LEU A 239 42.43 -11.34 -20.25
N THR A 240 41.14 -11.67 -20.16
CA THR A 240 40.61 -12.60 -19.15
C THR A 240 41.35 -13.94 -19.16
N ASP A 241 41.54 -14.52 -20.35
CA ASP A 241 42.26 -15.80 -20.54
C ASP A 241 43.78 -15.72 -20.32
N LYS A 242 44.32 -14.52 -20.02
CA LYS A 242 45.75 -14.28 -19.77
C LYS A 242 46.08 -14.20 -18.28
N MET A 243 45.07 -14.11 -17.41
CA MET A 243 45.28 -14.08 -15.96
C MET A 243 45.22 -15.48 -15.37
N ASP A 244 46.22 -15.83 -14.56
CA ASP A 244 46.19 -17.08 -13.80
C ASP A 244 45.35 -16.95 -12.50
N LYS A 245 45.12 -18.08 -11.84
CA LYS A 245 44.34 -18.14 -10.58
C LYS A 245 44.93 -17.33 -9.41
N ASN A 246 46.20 -16.93 -9.49
CA ASN A 246 46.86 -16.12 -8.46
C ASN A 246 46.77 -14.62 -8.80
N GLY A 247 46.10 -14.25 -9.89
CA GLY A 247 45.99 -12.88 -10.37
C GLY A 247 47.19 -12.40 -11.19
N LYS A 248 48.12 -13.30 -11.56
CA LYS A 248 49.28 -12.95 -12.38
C LYS A 248 48.88 -12.94 -13.86
N LEU A 249 49.21 -11.86 -14.55
CA LEU A 249 48.87 -11.66 -15.95
C LEU A 249 50.04 -12.01 -16.87
N ASN A 250 49.82 -12.93 -17.79
CA ASN A 250 50.76 -13.29 -18.84
C ASN A 250 50.45 -12.51 -20.14
N TRP A 251 50.87 -11.25 -20.18
CA TRP A 251 50.63 -10.37 -21.31
C TRP A 251 51.83 -9.45 -21.58
N ASP A 252 52.32 -9.48 -22.82
CA ASP A 252 53.33 -8.54 -23.32
C ASP A 252 52.65 -7.26 -23.80
N ALA A 253 52.52 -6.28 -22.90
CA ALA A 253 51.88 -5.01 -23.19
C ALA A 253 52.61 -4.25 -24.33
N PRO A 254 51.90 -3.81 -25.40
CA PRO A 254 52.49 -3.01 -26.47
C PRO A 254 53.07 -1.69 -25.96
N ASP A 255 54.00 -1.07 -26.69
CA ASP A 255 54.56 0.24 -26.35
C ASP A 255 53.46 1.27 -26.02
N GLY A 256 53.62 1.96 -24.88
CA GLY A 256 52.67 2.94 -24.37
C GLY A 256 52.26 2.66 -22.92
N GLU A 257 51.52 3.59 -22.31
CA GLU A 257 50.89 3.34 -21.01
C GLU A 257 49.53 2.67 -21.21
N TRP A 258 49.24 1.66 -20.39
CA TRP A 258 48.01 0.90 -20.43
C TRP A 258 47.34 0.88 -19.06
N THR A 259 46.04 1.10 -19.04
CA THR A 259 45.19 0.85 -17.87
C THR A 259 44.68 -0.58 -17.97
N LEU A 260 44.95 -1.38 -16.95
CA LEU A 260 44.40 -2.72 -16.78
C LEU A 260 43.34 -2.69 -15.70
N MET A 261 42.19 -3.28 -15.97
CA MET A 261 41.10 -3.39 -15.01
C MET A 261 40.75 -4.86 -14.78
N ARG A 262 40.77 -5.28 -13.51
CA ARG A 262 40.27 -6.58 -13.07
C ARG A 262 38.87 -6.39 -12.51
N PHE A 263 37.92 -7.17 -13.02
CA PHE A 263 36.54 -7.20 -12.56
C PHE A 263 36.24 -8.54 -11.90
N VAL A 264 35.60 -8.49 -10.75
CA VAL A 264 35.16 -9.66 -9.99
C VAL A 264 33.70 -9.51 -9.57
N SER A 265 32.99 -10.64 -9.44
CA SER A 265 31.71 -10.71 -8.75
C SER A 265 31.95 -10.75 -7.25
N ARG A 266 31.14 -10.01 -6.50
CA ARG A 266 31.12 -9.98 -5.04
C ARG A 266 29.69 -10.10 -4.55
N ASN A 267 29.52 -10.71 -3.38
CA ASN A 267 28.26 -10.64 -2.64
C ASN A 267 27.99 -9.18 -2.26
N ASN A 268 26.77 -8.66 -2.52
CA ASN A 268 26.43 -7.27 -2.24
C ASN A 268 26.16 -6.99 -0.74
N GLY A 269 26.10 -8.03 0.08
CA GLY A 269 25.85 -7.97 1.52
C GLY A 269 24.39 -7.81 1.92
N ALA A 270 23.44 -7.92 0.98
CA ALA A 270 22.02 -7.93 1.30
C ALA A 270 21.68 -9.18 2.13
N SER A 271 20.95 -8.97 3.23
CA SER A 271 20.60 -10.02 4.19
C SER A 271 19.14 -9.89 4.61
N THR A 272 18.59 -11.00 5.09
CA THR A 272 17.24 -11.10 5.64
C THR A 272 17.06 -10.12 6.79
N ARG A 273 15.98 -9.33 6.79
CA ARG A 273 15.82 -8.28 7.80
C ARG A 273 14.37 -7.90 8.10
N PRO A 274 14.14 -7.37 9.33
CA PRO A 274 14.86 -7.70 10.55
C PRO A 274 14.48 -9.13 10.93
N ALA A 275 15.30 -10.09 10.53
CA ALA A 275 15.00 -11.50 10.75
C ALA A 275 15.19 -11.87 12.23
N PRO A 276 14.42 -12.85 12.74
CA PRO A 276 14.78 -13.53 13.98
C PRO A 276 16.20 -14.08 13.86
N PHE A 277 16.95 -14.14 14.96
CA PHE A 277 18.38 -14.43 14.92
C PHE A 277 18.74 -15.74 14.15
N PRO A 278 18.05 -16.89 14.34
CA PRO A 278 18.33 -18.09 13.55
C PRO A 278 18.00 -17.97 12.05
N GLY A 279 17.18 -16.98 11.68
CA GLY A 279 16.80 -16.67 10.30
C GLY A 279 17.78 -15.75 9.57
N LEU A 280 18.81 -15.22 10.25
CA LEU A 280 19.80 -14.34 9.63
C LEU A 280 20.59 -15.06 8.54
N GLY A 281 20.57 -14.52 7.33
CA GLY A 281 21.41 -14.98 6.23
C GLY A 281 21.28 -14.11 4.99
N PHE A 282 21.95 -14.50 3.90
CA PHE A 282 21.98 -13.70 2.67
C PHE A 282 20.65 -13.76 1.91
N GLU A 283 20.35 -12.68 1.21
CA GLU A 283 19.28 -12.63 0.21
C GLU A 283 19.63 -13.47 -1.02
N SER A 284 18.70 -14.27 -1.53
CA SER A 284 18.92 -15.00 -2.79
C SER A 284 19.14 -14.04 -3.96
N ASP A 285 19.92 -14.46 -4.95
CA ASP A 285 20.09 -13.72 -6.20
C ASP A 285 18.73 -13.51 -6.88
N LYS A 286 18.36 -12.24 -7.12
CA LYS A 286 17.09 -11.85 -7.74
C LYS A 286 17.09 -11.99 -9.26
N PHE A 287 18.27 -12.17 -9.87
CA PHE A 287 18.42 -12.46 -11.30
C PHE A 287 18.49 -13.97 -11.58
N ASP A 288 18.68 -14.81 -10.57
CA ASP A 288 18.80 -16.26 -10.74
C ASP A 288 17.55 -17.00 -10.23
N LYS A 289 16.83 -17.58 -11.17
CA LYS A 289 15.62 -18.37 -10.93
C LYS A 289 15.88 -19.60 -10.06
N ASP A 290 17.02 -20.26 -10.23
CA ASP A 290 17.37 -21.47 -9.48
C ASP A 290 17.72 -21.13 -8.03
N ALA A 291 18.38 -19.99 -7.80
CA ALA A 291 18.64 -19.48 -6.45
C ALA A 291 17.33 -19.20 -5.69
N LEU A 292 16.37 -18.49 -6.31
CA LEU A 292 15.06 -18.27 -5.71
C LEU A 292 14.34 -19.60 -5.43
N ASN A 293 14.31 -20.52 -6.40
CA ASN A 293 13.62 -21.79 -6.22
C ASN A 293 14.22 -22.63 -5.09
N LYS A 294 15.56 -22.63 -4.90
CA LYS A 294 16.18 -23.30 -3.76
C LYS A 294 15.68 -22.71 -2.43
N HIS A 295 15.61 -21.39 -2.33
CA HIS A 295 15.06 -20.72 -1.17
C HIS A 295 13.57 -21.07 -0.94
N LEU A 296 12.72 -20.98 -1.97
CA LEU A 296 11.29 -21.30 -1.87
C LEU A 296 11.03 -22.76 -1.46
N HIS A 297 11.77 -23.72 -2.03
CA HIS A 297 11.65 -25.13 -1.63
C HIS A 297 12.14 -25.35 -0.20
N HIS A 298 13.23 -24.69 0.21
CA HIS A 298 13.76 -24.83 1.56
C HIS A 298 12.78 -24.27 2.59
N PHE A 299 12.33 -23.04 2.42
CA PHE A 299 11.47 -22.37 3.38
C PHE A 299 10.01 -22.78 3.23
N ILE A 300 9.34 -22.30 2.17
CA ILE A 300 7.91 -22.55 1.94
C ILE A 300 7.62 -24.04 1.78
N GLY A 301 8.45 -24.76 1.01
CA GLY A 301 8.29 -26.20 0.80
C GLY A 301 8.32 -27.01 2.10
N SER A 302 9.21 -26.68 3.04
CA SER A 302 9.26 -27.33 4.35
C SER A 302 8.01 -27.07 5.19
N LEU A 303 7.47 -25.85 5.14
CA LEU A 303 6.21 -25.53 5.83
C LEU A 303 5.02 -26.25 5.22
N LEU A 304 4.95 -26.33 3.89
CA LEU A 304 3.93 -27.11 3.20
C LEU A 304 4.02 -28.61 3.49
N ASN A 305 5.21 -29.16 3.75
CA ASN A 305 5.35 -30.55 4.20
C ASN A 305 4.71 -30.77 5.59
N LYS A 306 4.62 -29.73 6.43
CA LYS A 306 4.00 -29.79 7.76
C LYS A 306 2.50 -29.51 7.72
N THR A 307 2.06 -28.59 6.87
CA THR A 307 0.65 -28.16 6.80
C THR A 307 -0.17 -28.92 5.76
N GLY A 308 0.50 -29.52 4.75
CA GLY A 308 -0.13 -29.93 3.51
C GLY A 308 -0.31 -28.76 2.53
N ILE A 309 -0.61 -29.09 1.27
CA ILE A 309 -0.97 -28.11 0.24
C ILE A 309 -2.38 -27.57 0.57
N PRO A 310 -2.59 -26.24 0.60
CA PRO A 310 -3.88 -25.66 0.88
C PRO A 310 -4.99 -26.14 -0.06
N GLU A 311 -6.17 -26.39 0.51
CA GLU A 311 -7.37 -26.64 -0.29
C GLU A 311 -7.85 -25.35 -0.94
N LYS A 312 -8.01 -25.37 -2.27
CA LYS A 312 -8.41 -24.20 -3.07
C LYS A 312 -9.69 -23.52 -2.55
N ASN A 313 -10.64 -24.30 -2.04
CA ASN A 313 -11.96 -23.82 -1.60
C ASN A 313 -12.12 -23.75 -0.06
N SER A 314 -11.05 -23.95 0.73
CA SER A 314 -11.16 -23.79 2.19
C SER A 314 -11.55 -22.35 2.55
N LYS A 315 -12.30 -22.17 3.64
CA LYS A 315 -12.75 -20.84 4.10
C LYS A 315 -11.66 -20.02 4.80
N GLY A 316 -10.52 -20.63 5.13
CA GLY A 316 -9.40 -20.02 5.84
C GLY A 316 -8.13 -20.86 5.67
N GLY A 317 -7.14 -20.60 6.51
CA GLY A 317 -5.81 -21.23 6.41
C GLY A 317 -4.89 -20.49 5.45
N LEU A 318 -3.80 -21.14 5.05
CA LEU A 318 -2.80 -20.56 4.15
C LEU A 318 -3.39 -20.37 2.74
N LYS A 319 -3.38 -19.13 2.23
CA LYS A 319 -4.00 -18.77 0.94
C LYS A 319 -3.09 -18.04 -0.02
N ARG A 320 -2.03 -17.40 0.47
CA ARG A 320 -1.20 -16.50 -0.33
C ARG A 320 0.25 -16.54 0.11
N LEU A 321 1.13 -16.34 -0.86
CA LEU A 321 2.48 -15.84 -0.59
C LEU A 321 2.47 -14.32 -0.74
N HIS A 322 3.26 -13.64 0.09
CA HIS A 322 3.37 -12.20 0.12
C HIS A 322 4.81 -11.76 -0.04
N MET A 323 5.05 -10.91 -1.04
CA MET A 323 6.27 -10.12 -1.16
C MET A 323 5.98 -8.73 -0.58
N ASP A 324 6.53 -8.47 0.60
CA ASP A 324 6.51 -7.16 1.25
C ASP A 324 7.37 -6.15 0.47
N SER A 325 7.39 -4.90 0.92
CA SER A 325 8.17 -3.82 0.32
C SER A 325 9.66 -4.14 0.27
N TRP A 326 10.36 -3.66 -0.76
CA TRP A 326 11.72 -4.09 -1.06
C TRP A 326 12.76 -3.40 -0.17
N GLU A 327 13.51 -4.14 0.66
CA GLU A 327 14.63 -3.54 1.42
C GLU A 327 15.94 -4.33 1.32
N MET A 328 16.21 -4.85 0.13
CA MET A 328 17.40 -5.68 -0.15
C MET A 328 18.45 -4.94 -0.98
N GLY A 329 18.30 -3.62 -1.13
CA GLY A 329 19.18 -2.79 -1.97
C GLY A 329 19.07 -3.14 -3.45
N ALA A 330 20.17 -3.00 -4.18
CA ALA A 330 20.24 -3.28 -5.61
C ALA A 330 21.30 -4.35 -5.93
N GLN A 331 21.16 -4.97 -7.09
CA GLN A 331 22.16 -5.87 -7.67
C GLN A 331 22.37 -5.51 -9.14
N ASN A 332 23.58 -5.71 -9.63
CA ASN A 332 23.97 -5.37 -11.01
C ASN A 332 24.67 -6.53 -11.73
N TRP A 333 24.81 -7.67 -11.06
CA TRP A 333 25.47 -8.84 -11.60
C TRP A 333 24.79 -10.13 -11.15
N SER A 334 25.02 -11.18 -11.93
CA SER A 334 24.74 -12.58 -11.65
C SER A 334 25.56 -13.41 -12.63
N ARG A 335 25.75 -14.70 -12.36
CA ARG A 335 26.57 -15.60 -13.18
C ARG A 335 26.20 -15.58 -14.67
N ASN A 336 24.90 -15.49 -14.98
CA ASN A 336 24.39 -15.52 -16.35
C ASN A 336 24.10 -14.12 -16.92
N PHE A 337 24.44 -13.05 -16.21
CA PHE A 337 24.02 -11.69 -16.57
C PHE A 337 24.55 -11.25 -17.94
N ARG A 338 25.82 -11.54 -18.27
CA ARG A 338 26.41 -11.18 -19.58
C ARG A 338 25.67 -11.82 -20.74
N GLU A 339 25.31 -13.09 -20.62
CA GLU A 339 24.59 -13.82 -21.66
C GLU A 339 23.15 -13.34 -21.79
N GLU A 340 22.45 -13.10 -20.68
CA GLU A 340 21.11 -12.54 -20.69
C GLU A 340 21.08 -11.11 -21.25
N PHE A 341 22.07 -10.27 -20.90
CA PHE A 341 22.22 -8.93 -21.47
C PHE A 341 22.43 -9.00 -22.98
N LYS A 342 23.35 -9.83 -23.46
CA LYS A 342 23.64 -9.98 -24.89
C LYS A 342 22.43 -10.46 -25.68
N LYS A 343 21.69 -11.42 -25.12
CA LYS A 343 20.44 -11.94 -25.69
C LYS A 343 19.34 -10.88 -25.79
N ARG A 344 19.23 -9.99 -24.79
CA ARG A 344 18.14 -9.01 -24.68
C ARG A 344 18.44 -7.67 -25.36
N ARG A 345 19.69 -7.24 -25.35
CA ARG A 345 20.15 -5.93 -25.86
C ARG A 345 20.86 -6.03 -27.21
N GLY A 346 21.34 -7.22 -27.59
CA GLY A 346 21.93 -7.49 -28.90
C GLY A 346 23.42 -7.13 -29.04
N TYR A 347 24.09 -6.76 -27.95
CA TYR A 347 25.53 -6.47 -27.92
C TYR A 347 26.19 -6.98 -26.63
N ASP A 348 27.50 -7.10 -26.63
CA ASP A 348 28.28 -7.55 -25.48
C ASP A 348 28.69 -6.36 -24.61
N LEU A 349 28.49 -6.46 -23.29
CA LEU A 349 28.79 -5.36 -22.37
C LEU A 349 30.25 -5.31 -21.88
N LEU A 350 31.11 -6.26 -22.25
CA LEU A 350 32.51 -6.29 -21.77
C LEU A 350 33.25 -4.97 -22.02
N SER A 351 33.08 -4.37 -23.20
CA SER A 351 33.68 -3.08 -23.54
C SER A 351 33.13 -1.91 -22.72
N PHE A 352 32.04 -2.11 -21.97
CA PHE A 352 31.40 -1.12 -21.11
C PHE A 352 31.64 -1.36 -19.62
N TYR A 353 32.39 -2.38 -19.22
CA TYR A 353 32.77 -2.58 -17.82
C TYR A 353 33.44 -1.35 -17.16
N PRO A 354 34.28 -0.54 -17.85
CA PRO A 354 34.79 0.71 -17.27
C PRO A 354 33.68 1.68 -16.82
N VAL A 355 32.52 1.66 -17.49
CA VAL A 355 31.38 2.53 -17.14
C VAL A 355 30.87 2.23 -15.75
N LEU A 356 30.91 0.97 -15.31
CA LEU A 356 30.49 0.54 -13.97
C LEU A 356 31.38 1.10 -12.84
N THR A 357 32.55 1.65 -13.17
CA THR A 357 33.43 2.36 -12.22
C THR A 357 33.40 3.87 -12.42
N GLY A 358 32.49 4.37 -13.26
CA GLY A 358 32.29 5.79 -13.54
C GLY A 358 33.13 6.34 -14.68
N LEU A 359 33.87 5.50 -15.41
CA LEU A 359 34.69 5.92 -16.55
C LEU A 359 33.82 6.02 -17.81
N VAL A 360 33.97 7.10 -18.56
CA VAL A 360 33.27 7.27 -19.84
C VAL A 360 33.91 6.40 -20.93
N VAL A 361 33.09 5.58 -21.60
CA VAL A 361 33.44 4.83 -22.83
C VAL A 361 32.77 5.52 -24.01
N GLU A 362 33.52 5.76 -25.08
CA GLU A 362 33.20 6.65 -26.20
C GLU A 362 32.95 8.10 -25.74
N ASN A 363 31.73 8.38 -25.29
CA ASN A 363 31.28 9.66 -24.75
C ASN A 363 30.19 9.43 -23.70
N ARG A 364 29.79 10.48 -22.98
CA ARG A 364 28.78 10.39 -21.93
C ARG A 364 27.43 9.87 -22.41
N GLU A 365 26.97 10.26 -23.61
CA GLU A 365 25.70 9.77 -24.17
C GLU A 365 25.69 8.25 -24.30
N ILE A 366 26.74 7.69 -24.91
CA ILE A 366 26.87 6.25 -25.12
C ILE A 366 26.96 5.51 -23.78
N SER A 367 27.70 6.06 -22.81
CA SER A 367 27.84 5.46 -21.48
C SER A 367 26.54 5.49 -20.67
N GLU A 368 25.77 6.58 -20.73
CA GLU A 368 24.46 6.70 -20.06
C GLU A 368 23.41 5.79 -20.70
N ARG A 369 23.42 5.65 -22.04
CA ARG A 369 22.57 4.67 -22.76
C ARG A 369 22.90 3.22 -22.38
N PHE A 370 24.19 2.90 -22.19
CA PHE A 370 24.59 1.60 -21.65
C PHE A 370 24.06 1.39 -20.23
N LEU A 371 24.19 2.38 -19.35
CA LEU A 371 23.67 2.29 -17.97
C LEU A 371 22.15 2.13 -17.96
N TRP A 372 21.43 2.75 -18.91
CA TRP A 372 20.00 2.52 -19.09
C TRP A 372 19.71 1.06 -19.48
N ASP A 373 20.43 0.49 -20.47
CA ASP A 373 20.27 -0.92 -20.87
C ASP A 373 20.62 -1.90 -19.74
N LEU A 374 21.60 -1.57 -18.88
CA LEU A 374 21.95 -2.34 -17.68
C LEU A 374 20.77 -2.40 -16.71
N ARG A 375 20.17 -1.25 -16.40
CA ARG A 375 19.01 -1.16 -15.50
C ARG A 375 17.77 -1.84 -16.10
N GLN A 376 17.54 -1.66 -17.40
CA GLN A 376 16.45 -2.33 -18.09
C GLN A 376 16.59 -3.85 -18.07
N THR A 377 17.80 -4.38 -18.29
CA THR A 377 18.08 -5.83 -18.19
C THR A 377 17.87 -6.34 -16.76
N SER A 378 18.34 -5.59 -15.77
CA SER A 378 18.18 -5.92 -14.35
C SER A 378 16.71 -5.98 -13.94
N GLN A 379 15.90 -5.00 -14.34
CA GLN A 379 14.46 -5.00 -14.11
C GLN A 379 13.78 -6.23 -14.73
N GLU A 380 14.06 -6.53 -16.00
CA GLU A 380 13.47 -7.68 -16.68
C GLU A 380 13.80 -8.99 -15.96
N LEU A 381 15.03 -9.14 -15.47
CA LEU A 381 15.45 -10.32 -14.71
C LEU A 381 14.75 -10.42 -13.35
N VAL A 382 14.61 -9.32 -12.59
CA VAL A 382 13.84 -9.32 -11.32
C VAL A 382 12.38 -9.72 -11.59
N ILE A 383 11.75 -9.12 -12.60
CA ILE A 383 10.35 -9.42 -12.92
C ILE A 383 10.17 -10.87 -13.35
N GLU A 384 11.04 -11.40 -14.20
CA GLU A 384 10.93 -12.76 -14.75
C GLU A 384 11.36 -13.85 -13.78
N ASN A 385 12.56 -13.71 -13.20
CA ASN A 385 13.21 -14.78 -12.42
C ASN A 385 12.86 -14.72 -10.93
N HIS A 386 12.36 -13.57 -10.45
CA HIS A 386 11.94 -13.42 -9.05
C HIS A 386 10.43 -13.29 -8.90
N ALA A 387 9.83 -12.15 -9.29
CA ALA A 387 8.42 -11.88 -9.00
C ALA A 387 7.45 -12.85 -9.71
N LYS A 388 7.61 -13.06 -11.03
CA LYS A 388 6.77 -14.01 -11.79
C LYS A 388 7.01 -15.45 -11.36
N GLU A 389 8.22 -15.77 -10.92
CA GLU A 389 8.57 -17.10 -10.45
C GLU A 389 7.96 -17.42 -9.08
N ALA A 390 8.02 -16.48 -8.13
CA ALA A 390 7.32 -16.58 -6.85
C ALA A 390 5.81 -16.76 -7.05
N LYS A 391 5.21 -16.00 -7.98
CA LYS A 391 3.82 -16.18 -8.39
C LYS A 391 3.54 -17.56 -8.98
N ARG A 392 4.42 -18.07 -9.85
CA ARG A 392 4.31 -19.43 -10.42
C ARG A 392 4.33 -20.47 -9.30
N TYR A 393 5.28 -20.36 -8.37
CA TYR A 393 5.42 -21.27 -7.23
C TYR A 393 4.18 -21.25 -6.33
N ALA A 394 3.64 -20.06 -6.01
CA ALA A 394 2.40 -19.94 -5.26
C ALA A 394 1.24 -20.67 -5.94
N LYS A 395 1.06 -20.42 -7.25
CA LYS A 395 -0.01 -21.04 -8.05
C LYS A 395 0.08 -22.56 -8.11
N GLU A 396 1.29 -23.12 -8.22
CA GLU A 396 1.52 -24.57 -8.21
C GLU A 396 1.11 -25.23 -6.90
N HIS A 397 1.07 -24.46 -5.82
CA HIS A 397 0.65 -24.91 -4.49
C HIS A 397 -0.73 -24.34 -4.08
N ASN A 398 -1.59 -24.01 -5.05
CA ASN A 398 -2.96 -23.49 -4.84
C ASN A 398 -3.06 -22.17 -4.05
N MET A 399 -2.00 -21.36 -4.04
CA MET A 399 -1.97 -20.06 -3.38
C MET A 399 -1.99 -18.91 -4.41
N GLY A 400 -2.48 -17.75 -3.98
CA GLY A 400 -2.31 -16.49 -4.72
C GLY A 400 -0.99 -15.80 -4.37
N PHE A 401 -0.75 -14.63 -4.98
CA PHE A 401 0.44 -13.81 -4.72
C PHE A 401 0.10 -12.33 -4.54
N SER A 402 0.54 -11.72 -3.44
CA SER A 402 0.47 -10.27 -3.20
C SER A 402 1.85 -9.62 -3.19
N ILE A 403 1.94 -8.38 -3.68
CA ILE A 403 3.18 -7.62 -3.77
C ILE A 403 2.95 -6.19 -3.26
N GLU A 404 3.87 -5.69 -2.46
CA GLU A 404 4.11 -4.28 -2.21
C GLU A 404 5.25 -3.77 -3.09
N PRO A 405 4.95 -3.14 -4.25
CA PRO A 405 5.96 -2.89 -5.27
C PRO A 405 6.61 -1.52 -5.15
N TYR A 406 6.19 -0.70 -4.18
CA TYR A 406 6.49 0.72 -4.15
C TYR A 406 7.86 0.99 -3.52
N ASP A 407 8.58 1.93 -4.13
CA ASP A 407 9.83 2.52 -3.65
C ASP A 407 10.94 1.49 -3.35
N MET A 408 12.16 1.98 -3.03
CA MET A 408 13.30 1.19 -2.52
C MET A 408 13.85 0.05 -3.42
N ASN A 409 13.12 -0.35 -4.46
CA ASN A 409 13.44 -1.41 -5.38
C ASN A 409 14.18 -0.85 -6.61
N PRO A 410 15.00 -1.66 -7.30
CA PRO A 410 15.76 -1.23 -8.47
C PRO A 410 14.93 -1.28 -9.77
N THR A 411 13.61 -1.48 -9.69
CA THR A 411 12.70 -1.59 -10.83
C THR A 411 11.75 -0.38 -10.89
N ALA A 412 10.94 -0.30 -11.95
CA ALA A 412 9.77 0.57 -11.96
C ALA A 412 8.62 -0.07 -11.17
N ASP A 413 8.06 0.67 -10.21
CA ASP A 413 7.10 0.15 -9.24
C ASP A 413 5.84 -0.43 -9.92
N LEU A 414 5.33 0.25 -10.95
CA LEU A 414 4.18 -0.22 -11.73
C LEU A 414 4.49 -1.50 -12.55
N GLU A 415 5.74 -1.71 -12.97
CA GLU A 415 6.14 -2.94 -13.70
C GLU A 415 6.22 -4.14 -12.74
N LEU A 416 6.80 -3.95 -11.55
CA LEU A 416 6.88 -4.98 -10.52
C LEU A 416 5.50 -5.35 -9.99
N GLY A 417 4.71 -4.35 -9.61
CA GLY A 417 3.38 -4.53 -9.04
C GLY A 417 2.39 -5.17 -9.99
N ALA A 418 2.53 -4.95 -11.30
CA ALA A 418 1.68 -5.57 -12.32
C ALA A 418 1.71 -7.11 -12.30
N VAL A 419 2.71 -7.73 -11.66
CA VAL A 419 2.80 -9.18 -11.47
C VAL A 419 1.78 -9.71 -10.44
N ALA A 420 1.39 -8.90 -9.44
CA ALA A 420 0.57 -9.36 -8.32
C ALA A 420 -0.84 -9.86 -8.72
N ASP A 421 -1.40 -10.80 -7.95
CA ASP A 421 -2.85 -11.06 -7.98
C ASP A 421 -3.58 -9.99 -7.14
N ILE A 422 -3.00 -9.63 -6.00
CA ILE A 422 -3.45 -8.54 -5.13
C ILE A 422 -2.29 -7.52 -5.02
N PRO A 423 -2.35 -6.38 -5.74
CA PRO A 423 -1.43 -5.29 -5.50
C PRO A 423 -1.72 -4.68 -4.12
N MET A 424 -0.65 -4.30 -3.44
CA MET A 424 -0.70 -3.76 -2.08
C MET A 424 0.18 -2.50 -1.99
N CYS A 425 -0.26 -1.54 -1.19
CA CYS A 425 0.49 -0.32 -0.88
C CYS A 425 0.66 -0.16 0.63
N GLU A 426 1.25 0.95 1.06
CA GLU A 426 1.36 1.31 2.47
C GLU A 426 0.93 2.76 2.68
N PHE A 427 0.23 3.04 3.78
CA PHE A 427 0.13 4.39 4.29
C PHE A 427 0.31 4.43 5.80
N TRP A 428 1.17 5.36 6.23
CA TRP A 428 1.42 5.60 7.64
C TRP A 428 0.30 6.41 8.27
N SER A 429 0.09 6.22 9.57
CA SER A 429 -0.82 7.01 10.39
C SER A 429 -0.50 8.51 10.28
N LYS A 430 -1.49 9.33 9.95
CA LYS A 430 -1.29 10.78 9.75
C LYS A 430 -0.60 11.41 10.97
N GLY A 431 0.58 12.00 10.74
CA GLY A 431 1.38 12.65 11.78
C GLY A 431 2.37 11.73 12.49
N PHE A 432 2.45 10.46 12.11
CA PHE A 432 3.34 9.46 12.67
C PHE A 432 4.04 8.71 11.52
N GLY A 433 5.31 9.02 11.25
CA GLY A 433 6.16 8.34 10.26
C GLY A 433 6.17 8.91 8.84
N PHE A 434 6.41 8.03 7.85
CA PHE A 434 6.78 8.44 6.49
C PHE A 434 5.60 8.85 5.61
N ASN A 435 5.87 9.71 4.62
CA ASN A 435 4.91 9.96 3.55
C ASN A 435 5.07 8.91 2.45
N SER A 436 4.13 7.97 2.37
CA SER A 436 4.06 6.91 1.35
C SER A 436 2.79 7.03 0.47
N ALA A 437 2.10 8.18 0.47
CA ALA A 437 0.81 8.34 -0.23
C ALA A 437 0.85 8.06 -1.75
N PHE A 438 2.03 8.20 -2.38
CA PHE A 438 2.23 7.84 -3.79
C PHE A 438 2.03 6.33 -4.03
N SER A 439 2.41 5.47 -3.07
CA SER A 439 2.23 4.01 -3.19
C SER A 439 0.76 3.62 -3.32
N CYS A 440 -0.14 4.38 -2.66
CA CYS A 440 -1.59 4.18 -2.76
C CYS A 440 -2.08 4.44 -4.18
N ILE A 441 -1.55 5.48 -4.82
CA ILE A 441 -1.88 5.82 -6.21
C ILE A 441 -1.34 4.73 -7.15
N GLU A 442 -0.14 4.20 -6.89
CA GLU A 442 0.46 3.13 -7.69
C GLU A 442 -0.31 1.81 -7.58
N ALA A 443 -0.57 1.32 -6.37
CA ALA A 443 -1.30 0.06 -6.18
C ALA A 443 -2.73 0.13 -6.72
N THR A 444 -3.41 1.27 -6.55
CA THR A 444 -4.75 1.47 -7.12
C THR A 444 -4.72 1.47 -8.65
N SER A 445 -3.74 2.16 -9.25
CA SER A 445 -3.53 2.15 -10.70
C SER A 445 -3.26 0.74 -11.24
N ILE A 446 -2.37 -0.01 -10.60
CA ILE A 446 -2.05 -1.40 -10.96
C ILE A 446 -3.33 -2.25 -10.91
N GLY A 447 -4.06 -2.19 -9.80
CA GLY A 447 -5.24 -3.01 -9.58
C GLY A 447 -6.37 -2.70 -10.55
N HIS A 448 -6.61 -1.42 -10.85
CA HIS A 448 -7.61 -1.02 -11.83
C HIS A 448 -7.29 -1.55 -13.23
N ILE A 449 -6.04 -1.38 -13.69
CA ILE A 449 -5.59 -1.81 -15.02
C ILE A 449 -5.60 -3.33 -15.16
N ASN A 450 -5.13 -4.04 -14.12
CA ASN A 450 -5.16 -5.51 -14.08
C ASN A 450 -6.57 -6.09 -13.94
N GLY A 451 -7.55 -5.29 -13.50
CA GLY A 451 -8.88 -5.77 -13.12
C GLY A 451 -8.86 -6.58 -11.82
N SER A 452 -7.91 -6.30 -10.93
CA SER A 452 -7.85 -6.91 -9.60
C SER A 452 -9.04 -6.41 -8.76
N PRO A 453 -9.91 -7.30 -8.26
CA PRO A 453 -11.05 -6.88 -7.45
C PRO A 453 -10.63 -6.36 -6.07
N ILE A 454 -9.45 -6.79 -5.59
CA ILE A 454 -8.89 -6.42 -4.30
C ILE A 454 -7.61 -5.64 -4.50
N ILE A 455 -7.51 -4.50 -3.83
CA ILE A 455 -6.34 -3.63 -3.73
C ILE A 455 -6.13 -3.38 -2.24
N ALA A 456 -5.05 -3.95 -1.71
CA ALA A 456 -4.78 -3.96 -0.28
C ALA A 456 -3.87 -2.81 0.15
N ALA A 457 -3.87 -2.50 1.44
CA ALA A 457 -2.91 -1.58 2.03
C ALA A 457 -2.43 -2.11 3.39
N GLU A 458 -1.12 -2.10 3.60
CA GLU A 458 -0.54 -1.96 4.93
C GLU A 458 -1.02 -0.62 5.50
N ALA A 459 -1.94 -0.71 6.45
CA ALA A 459 -2.74 0.43 6.85
C ALA A 459 -2.32 0.91 8.25
N PHE A 460 -2.03 2.22 8.34
CA PHE A 460 -1.81 2.95 9.58
C PHE A 460 -0.52 2.64 10.34
N THR A 461 0.51 2.14 9.65
CA THR A 461 1.89 2.01 10.19
C THR A 461 2.28 3.29 10.92
N ALA A 462 2.84 3.18 12.12
CA ALA A 462 3.08 4.35 12.95
C ALA A 462 4.44 4.29 13.63
N ASP A 463 5.10 5.45 13.67
CA ASP A 463 6.36 5.62 14.35
C ASP A 463 6.18 5.59 15.89
N PRO A 464 7.28 5.64 16.68
CA PRO A 464 7.20 5.54 18.14
C PRO A 464 6.39 6.65 18.82
N GLY A 465 6.07 7.74 18.12
CA GLY A 465 5.27 8.84 18.62
C GLY A 465 3.77 8.52 18.77
N GLU A 466 3.28 7.44 18.14
CA GLU A 466 1.87 7.03 18.19
C GLU A 466 1.47 6.54 19.59
N GLY A 467 2.12 5.50 20.11
CA GLY A 467 1.99 5.06 21.51
C GLY A 467 0.55 4.88 22.01
N TRP A 468 -0.33 4.19 21.28
CA TRP A 468 -1.76 3.98 21.63
C TRP A 468 -2.66 5.22 21.53
N LYS A 469 -2.26 6.26 20.77
CA LYS A 469 -3.11 7.44 20.47
C LYS A 469 -4.20 7.16 19.43
N GLN A 470 -3.98 6.18 18.55
CA GLN A 470 -4.89 5.86 17.47
C GLN A 470 -6.03 4.95 17.97
N TYR A 471 -7.23 5.30 17.52
CA TYR A 471 -8.46 4.52 17.71
C TYR A 471 -9.39 4.80 16.53
N PRO A 472 -10.47 4.00 16.33
CA PRO A 472 -11.32 4.11 15.15
C PRO A 472 -11.79 5.52 14.78
N GLY A 473 -12.16 6.35 15.76
CA GLY A 473 -12.71 7.68 15.52
C GLY A 473 -11.74 8.65 14.86
N VAL A 474 -10.48 8.70 15.31
CA VAL A 474 -9.45 9.60 14.75
C VAL A 474 -8.86 9.09 13.44
N MET A 475 -8.92 7.77 13.20
CA MET A 475 -8.43 7.15 11.97
C MET A 475 -9.42 7.27 10.81
N LYS A 476 -10.71 7.51 11.10
CA LYS A 476 -11.79 7.47 10.09
C LYS A 476 -11.50 8.34 8.87
N ASN A 477 -11.11 9.60 9.05
CA ASN A 477 -10.88 10.52 7.93
C ASN A 477 -9.78 10.03 6.98
N GLN A 478 -8.68 9.50 7.52
CA GLN A 478 -7.60 8.95 6.71
C GLN A 478 -8.00 7.60 6.08
N GLY A 479 -8.77 6.77 6.78
CA GLY A 479 -9.37 5.56 6.19
C GLY A 479 -10.28 5.89 5.01
N ASP A 480 -11.10 6.94 5.13
CA ASP A 480 -11.99 7.38 4.06
C ASP A 480 -11.25 8.02 2.89
N TRP A 481 -10.11 8.67 3.15
CA TRP A 481 -9.17 9.03 2.10
C TRP A 481 -8.65 7.81 1.34
N ALA A 482 -8.18 6.78 2.06
CA ALA A 482 -7.69 5.56 1.44
C ALA A 482 -8.76 4.89 0.57
N PHE A 483 -10.01 4.81 1.06
CA PHE A 483 -11.15 4.34 0.27
C PHE A 483 -11.40 5.18 -0.98
N ALA A 484 -11.34 6.51 -0.89
CA ALA A 484 -11.50 7.39 -2.05
C ALA A 484 -10.33 7.27 -3.05
N ASN A 485 -9.12 7.00 -2.58
CA ASN A 485 -7.97 6.74 -3.45
C ASN A 485 -8.16 5.46 -4.28
N GLY A 486 -8.92 4.49 -3.77
CA GLY A 486 -9.28 3.24 -4.44
C GLY A 486 -8.92 1.99 -3.67
N ILE A 487 -8.28 2.13 -2.49
CA ILE A 487 -7.97 1.00 -1.60
C ILE A 487 -9.27 0.38 -1.13
N ASN A 488 -9.35 -0.96 -1.13
CA ASN A 488 -10.56 -1.67 -0.74
C ASN A 488 -10.28 -2.91 0.12
N ARG A 489 -9.08 -3.00 0.71
CA ARG A 489 -8.71 -3.94 1.76
C ARG A 489 -7.66 -3.34 2.70
N PHE A 490 -8.06 -3.02 3.93
CA PHE A 490 -7.12 -2.66 4.99
C PHE A 490 -6.52 -3.91 5.62
N VAL A 491 -5.21 -3.86 5.82
CA VAL A 491 -4.44 -4.81 6.62
C VAL A 491 -3.72 -3.97 7.67
N TYR A 492 -4.29 -3.85 8.87
CA TYR A 492 -3.75 -2.95 9.89
C TYR A 492 -2.34 -3.37 10.30
N HIS A 493 -1.40 -2.44 10.22
CA HIS A 493 -0.08 -2.55 10.83
C HIS A 493 -0.16 -1.92 12.22
N THR A 494 -0.26 -2.69 13.31
CA THR A 494 -0.10 -4.15 13.38
C THR A 494 -0.81 -4.80 14.58
N PHE A 495 -1.11 -6.10 14.44
CA PHE A 495 -1.46 -6.99 15.54
C PHE A 495 -0.19 -7.71 16.01
N GLN A 496 0.40 -7.27 17.11
CA GLN A 496 1.49 -8.00 17.76
C GLN A 496 0.95 -9.27 18.43
N ASN A 497 1.59 -10.43 18.22
CA ASN A 497 1.24 -11.65 18.97
C ASN A 497 1.35 -11.41 20.48
N GLN A 498 0.26 -11.63 21.19
CA GLN A 498 0.17 -11.42 22.63
C GLN A 498 0.55 -12.71 23.37
N PHE A 499 1.86 -13.01 23.38
CA PHE A 499 2.45 -14.20 24.02
C PHE A 499 2.59 -14.11 25.54
N LEU A 500 2.49 -12.90 26.11
CA LEU A 500 2.49 -12.68 27.54
C LEU A 500 1.15 -13.09 28.17
N ASP A 501 1.14 -13.32 29.48
CA ASP A 501 -0.08 -13.58 30.23
C ASP A 501 -1.09 -12.43 30.08
N ASP A 502 -2.37 -12.73 29.94
CA ASP A 502 -3.42 -11.74 29.68
C ASP A 502 -3.62 -10.72 30.82
N SER A 503 -3.05 -10.99 32.01
CA SER A 503 -2.98 -10.03 33.12
C SER A 503 -1.94 -8.92 32.89
N LEU A 504 -1.02 -9.10 31.95
CA LEU A 504 0.02 -8.13 31.58
C LEU A 504 -0.41 -7.31 30.37
N LYS A 505 -1.22 -6.27 30.61
CA LYS A 505 -1.69 -5.35 29.55
C LYS A 505 -0.96 -4.00 29.61
N PRO A 506 -0.79 -3.27 28.49
CA PRO A 506 -1.14 -3.64 27.11
C PRO A 506 -0.34 -4.82 26.53
N GLY A 507 0.76 -5.20 27.16
CA GLY A 507 1.48 -6.44 26.82
C GLY A 507 2.54 -6.24 25.74
N ALA A 508 2.61 -7.18 24.80
CA ALA A 508 3.66 -7.19 23.79
C ALA A 508 3.41 -6.12 22.71
N THR A 509 4.49 -5.55 22.18
CA THR A 509 4.50 -4.59 21.06
C THR A 509 5.45 -5.05 19.95
N MET A 510 5.28 -4.52 18.73
CA MET A 510 6.27 -4.67 17.65
C MET A 510 7.41 -3.67 17.87
N GLY A 511 8.21 -3.90 18.92
CA GLY A 511 9.18 -2.94 19.41
C GLY A 511 8.52 -1.57 19.63
N PRO A 512 9.01 -0.49 18.99
CA PRO A 512 8.45 0.84 19.19
C PRO A 512 7.32 1.20 18.22
N TYR A 513 6.98 0.35 17.25
CA TYR A 513 6.08 0.71 16.16
C TYR A 513 4.62 0.38 16.47
N GLY A 514 3.74 1.25 15.98
CA GLY A 514 2.29 1.08 15.99
C GLY A 514 1.73 0.89 14.57
N VAL A 515 0.42 1.02 14.35
CA VAL A 515 -0.63 1.17 15.36
C VAL A 515 -0.82 -0.12 16.17
N HIS A 516 -1.06 -0.01 17.47
CA HIS A 516 -1.32 -1.19 18.32
C HIS A 516 -2.75 -1.74 18.09
N TRP A 517 -2.96 -2.60 17.10
CA TRP A 517 -4.29 -3.06 16.66
C TRP A 517 -4.61 -4.50 17.08
N ASP A 518 -4.46 -4.78 18.37
CA ASP A 518 -4.59 -6.13 18.93
C ASP A 518 -5.57 -6.23 20.12
N ARG A 519 -5.77 -7.47 20.59
CA ARG A 519 -6.74 -7.85 21.61
C ARG A 519 -6.51 -7.26 23.01
N SER A 520 -5.36 -6.62 23.23
CA SER A 520 -5.03 -5.94 24.49
C SER A 520 -5.60 -4.53 24.58
N GLN A 521 -6.05 -3.94 23.46
CA GLN A 521 -6.63 -2.60 23.43
C GLN A 521 -7.84 -2.49 24.36
N THR A 522 -7.92 -1.38 25.10
CA THR A 522 -9.03 -1.07 26.03
C THR A 522 -10.39 -1.14 25.35
N TRP A 523 -10.46 -0.69 24.09
CA TRP A 523 -11.67 -0.63 23.27
C TRP A 523 -11.87 -1.83 22.35
N TRP A 524 -10.96 -2.82 22.35
CA TRP A 524 -11.07 -4.01 21.50
C TRP A 524 -12.43 -4.74 21.58
N PRO A 525 -13.07 -4.88 22.76
CA PRO A 525 -14.40 -5.50 22.84
C PRO A 525 -15.49 -4.78 22.04
N MET A 526 -15.26 -3.54 21.63
CA MET A 526 -16.18 -2.66 20.89
C MET A 526 -15.78 -2.48 19.42
N VAL A 527 -14.59 -2.94 18.99
CA VAL A 527 -14.03 -2.64 17.65
C VAL A 527 -14.87 -3.19 16.50
N ASN A 528 -15.63 -4.26 16.72
CA ASN A 528 -16.42 -4.89 15.66
C ASN A 528 -17.40 -3.89 14.99
N ALA A 529 -17.90 -2.89 15.72
CA ALA A 529 -18.73 -1.84 15.11
C ALA A 529 -17.99 -0.99 14.06
N TYR A 530 -16.68 -0.79 14.24
CA TYR A 530 -15.83 -0.15 13.24
C TYR A 530 -15.46 -1.11 12.10
N HIS A 531 -15.14 -2.37 12.41
CA HIS A 531 -14.84 -3.35 11.36
C HIS A 531 -16.05 -3.69 10.50
N ASP A 532 -17.27 -3.60 11.02
CA ASP A 532 -18.51 -3.68 10.22
C ASP A 532 -18.59 -2.52 9.22
N TYR A 533 -18.31 -1.28 9.66
CA TYR A 533 -18.21 -0.12 8.76
C TYR A 533 -17.20 -0.36 7.65
N VAL A 534 -15.96 -0.75 8.02
CA VAL A 534 -14.89 -1.06 7.07
C VAL A 534 -15.33 -2.18 6.11
N SER A 535 -15.96 -3.24 6.61
CA SER A 535 -16.40 -4.36 5.78
C SER A 535 -17.47 -3.97 4.78
N ARG A 536 -18.40 -3.07 5.14
CA ARG A 536 -19.40 -2.53 4.21
C ARG A 536 -18.76 -1.67 3.12
N CYS A 537 -17.81 -0.81 3.50
CA CYS A 537 -17.07 0.01 2.56
C CYS A 537 -16.26 -0.86 1.59
N GLN A 538 -15.45 -1.79 2.10
CA GLN A 538 -14.65 -2.71 1.30
C GLN A 538 -15.52 -3.57 0.39
N TYR A 539 -16.67 -4.07 0.87
CA TYR A 539 -17.60 -4.84 0.05
C TYR A 539 -18.03 -4.06 -1.19
N LEU A 540 -18.55 -2.83 -1.03
CA LEU A 540 -19.00 -2.02 -2.17
C LEU A 540 -17.83 -1.59 -3.08
N LEU A 541 -16.69 -1.24 -2.47
CA LEU A 541 -15.51 -0.79 -3.20
C LEU A 541 -14.76 -1.91 -3.95
N GLN A 542 -15.14 -3.18 -3.75
CA GLN A 542 -14.64 -4.33 -4.50
C GLN A 542 -15.52 -4.69 -5.71
N GLN A 543 -16.68 -4.06 -5.88
CA GLN A 543 -17.64 -4.44 -6.95
C GLN A 543 -17.37 -3.67 -8.24
N GLY A 544 -17.67 -4.27 -9.40
CA GLY A 544 -17.52 -3.61 -10.69
C GLY A 544 -16.10 -3.06 -10.92
N ARG A 545 -15.99 -2.01 -11.74
CA ARG A 545 -14.70 -1.38 -12.08
C ARG A 545 -14.64 0.07 -11.61
N HIS A 546 -13.44 0.59 -11.40
CA HIS A 546 -13.23 2.02 -11.16
C HIS A 546 -13.54 2.85 -12.42
N VAL A 547 -13.94 4.10 -12.21
CA VAL A 547 -14.17 5.09 -13.27
C VAL A 547 -13.10 6.16 -13.21
N ALA A 548 -12.25 6.18 -14.23
CA ALA A 548 -11.22 7.18 -14.47
C ALA A 548 -11.24 7.59 -15.95
N ASP A 549 -10.95 8.87 -16.23
CA ASP A 549 -10.96 9.39 -17.61
C ASP A 549 -9.54 9.57 -18.16
N ILE A 550 -8.54 9.68 -17.28
CA ILE A 550 -7.15 10.05 -17.60
C ILE A 550 -6.24 8.86 -17.31
N LEU A 551 -5.35 8.54 -18.25
CA LEU A 551 -4.31 7.52 -18.09
C LEU A 551 -2.94 8.17 -18.25
N PHE A 552 -2.08 8.12 -17.23
CA PHE A 552 -0.71 8.66 -17.28
C PHE A 552 0.29 7.53 -17.57
N LEU A 553 1.06 7.65 -18.67
CA LEU A 553 2.10 6.68 -18.98
C LEU A 553 3.40 7.02 -18.24
N THR A 554 3.99 6.05 -17.53
CA THR A 554 5.36 6.23 -17.01
C THR A 554 6.39 6.09 -18.13
N PRO A 555 7.51 6.84 -18.09
CA PRO A 555 8.65 6.60 -18.97
C PRO A 555 9.17 5.16 -18.91
N GLU A 556 9.90 4.74 -19.95
CA GLU A 556 10.68 3.49 -19.91
C GLU A 556 11.98 3.69 -19.14
N GLY A 557 12.27 2.78 -18.23
CA GLY A 557 13.49 2.76 -17.45
C GLY A 557 13.23 2.38 -16.01
N ALA A 558 14.32 2.08 -15.31
CA ALA A 558 14.32 1.68 -13.92
C ALA A 558 15.43 2.41 -13.15
N PRO A 559 15.26 2.64 -11.84
CA PRO A 559 13.99 2.57 -11.10
C PRO A 559 13.02 3.68 -11.51
N HIS A 560 11.74 3.53 -11.17
CA HIS A 560 10.75 4.59 -11.38
C HIS A 560 9.56 4.52 -10.41
N VAL A 561 9.38 5.56 -9.61
CA VAL A 561 8.19 5.82 -8.77
C VAL A 561 7.21 6.73 -9.52
N PHE A 562 5.99 6.26 -9.75
CA PHE A 562 4.95 7.05 -10.39
C PHE A 562 4.34 8.07 -9.43
N LYS A 563 4.40 9.34 -9.83
CA LYS A 563 3.69 10.44 -9.18
C LYS A 563 2.87 11.18 -10.24
N PRO A 564 1.55 11.36 -10.05
CA PRO A 564 0.76 12.21 -10.94
C PRO A 564 1.20 13.67 -10.76
N PRO A 565 0.78 14.57 -11.68
CA PRO A 565 1.03 15.98 -11.46
C PRO A 565 0.36 16.45 -10.17
N PHE A 566 1.08 17.16 -9.30
CA PHE A 566 0.59 17.81 -8.08
C PHE A 566 -0.63 18.68 -8.37
N SER A 567 -0.66 19.34 -9.53
CA SER A 567 -1.81 20.10 -9.99
C SER A 567 -3.10 19.25 -10.16
N ALA A 568 -3.01 17.92 -10.30
CA ALA A 568 -4.18 17.03 -10.31
C ALA A 568 -4.67 16.65 -8.90
N MET A 569 -3.94 17.06 -7.86
CA MET A 569 -4.20 16.73 -6.48
C MET A 569 -4.61 17.96 -5.66
N SER A 570 -5.24 17.71 -4.52
CA SER A 570 -5.62 18.69 -3.51
C SER A 570 -5.41 18.08 -2.12
N GLY A 571 -5.49 18.87 -1.05
CA GLY A 571 -5.26 18.39 0.31
C GLY A 571 -3.79 18.46 0.71
N SER A 572 -3.37 17.59 1.62
CA SER A 572 -1.99 17.55 2.12
C SER A 572 -1.19 16.42 1.46
N ASP A 573 0.14 16.53 1.46
CA ASP A 573 1.02 15.54 0.85
C ASP A 573 0.84 14.10 1.37
N THR A 574 0.35 13.93 2.61
CA THR A 574 0.08 12.62 3.24
C THR A 574 -1.35 12.11 3.09
N ILE A 575 -2.28 12.99 2.67
CA ILE A 575 -3.70 12.67 2.44
C ILE A 575 -4.18 13.46 1.20
N PRO A 576 -3.62 13.19 -0.01
CA PRO A 576 -3.96 13.94 -1.21
C PRO A 576 -5.21 13.38 -1.90
N ASP A 577 -6.14 14.26 -2.29
CA ASP A 577 -7.39 13.93 -3.00
C ASP A 577 -7.29 14.29 -4.49
N ARG A 578 -7.83 13.43 -5.37
CA ARG A 578 -7.91 13.69 -6.81
C ARG A 578 -8.93 14.79 -7.10
N ARG A 579 -8.61 15.71 -8.01
CA ARG A 579 -9.51 16.78 -8.46
C ARG A 579 -10.35 16.32 -9.65
N GLY A 580 -11.64 16.69 -9.70
CA GLY A 580 -12.53 16.67 -10.88
C GLY A 580 -12.68 15.36 -11.66
N TYR A 581 -11.61 14.89 -12.30
CA TYR A 581 -11.50 13.62 -13.03
C TYR A 581 -10.56 12.65 -12.32
N ASN A 582 -11.01 11.41 -12.11
CA ASN A 582 -10.14 10.32 -11.69
C ASN A 582 -9.14 9.93 -12.77
N PHE A 583 -8.01 9.38 -12.33
CA PHE A 583 -6.90 8.97 -13.17
C PHE A 583 -6.19 7.73 -12.61
N ASP A 584 -5.46 7.03 -13.47
CA ASP A 584 -4.52 5.96 -13.12
C ASP A 584 -3.17 6.17 -13.84
N GLY A 585 -2.09 5.66 -13.24
CA GLY A 585 -0.79 5.48 -13.91
C GLY A 585 -0.68 4.13 -14.62
N VAL A 586 0.06 4.05 -15.72
CA VAL A 586 0.29 2.80 -16.45
C VAL A 586 1.76 2.61 -16.78
N SER A 587 2.27 1.41 -16.55
CA SER A 587 3.59 1.01 -17.01
C SER A 587 3.61 0.73 -18.51
N PRO A 588 4.76 0.92 -19.20
CA PRO A 588 4.94 0.46 -20.58
C PRO A 588 4.51 -1.00 -20.77
N GLY A 589 4.89 -1.89 -19.85
CA GLY A 589 4.54 -3.31 -19.84
C GLY A 589 3.04 -3.58 -19.85
N GLN A 590 2.27 -2.88 -19.01
CA GLN A 590 0.81 -2.98 -19.00
C GLN A 590 0.19 -2.37 -20.27
N LEU A 591 0.72 -1.23 -20.76
CA LEU A 591 0.17 -0.53 -21.94
C LEU A 591 0.13 -1.44 -23.18
N TYR A 592 1.08 -2.36 -23.35
CA TYR A 592 1.08 -3.29 -24.49
C TYR A 592 -0.21 -4.12 -24.60
N GLN A 593 -0.92 -4.36 -23.49
CA GLN A 593 -2.18 -5.09 -23.47
C GLN A 593 -3.39 -4.24 -23.86
N ALA A 594 -3.26 -2.91 -23.88
CA ALA A 594 -4.36 -1.98 -24.14
C ALA A 594 -4.82 -2.04 -25.60
N LYS A 595 -6.11 -1.78 -25.84
CA LYS A 595 -6.70 -1.63 -27.18
C LYS A 595 -7.54 -0.37 -27.24
N VAL A 596 -8.02 -0.01 -28.43
CA VAL A 596 -8.99 1.08 -28.58
C VAL A 596 -10.35 0.55 -28.98
N GLU A 597 -11.37 0.90 -28.19
CA GLU A 597 -12.78 0.59 -28.46
C GLU A 597 -13.60 1.86 -28.24
N ASN A 598 -14.41 2.25 -29.23
CA ASN A 598 -15.24 3.46 -29.18
C ASN A 598 -14.46 4.73 -28.77
N ASN A 599 -13.26 4.91 -29.34
CA ASN A 599 -12.31 5.99 -29.02
C ASN A 599 -11.87 6.05 -27.55
N ARG A 600 -11.96 4.93 -26.82
CA ARG A 600 -11.43 4.77 -25.46
C ARG A 600 -10.32 3.74 -25.45
N ILE A 601 -9.35 3.96 -24.59
CA ILE A 601 -8.29 2.99 -24.31
C ILE A 601 -8.84 1.99 -23.30
N VAL A 602 -8.87 0.72 -23.67
CA VAL A 602 -9.46 -0.37 -22.87
C VAL A 602 -8.42 -1.42 -22.53
N PHE A 603 -8.48 -1.93 -21.30
CA PHE A 603 -7.62 -3.03 -20.83
C PHE A 603 -8.41 -4.32 -20.65
N PRO A 604 -7.75 -5.49 -20.68
CA PRO A 604 -8.42 -6.77 -20.44
C PRO A 604 -9.16 -6.86 -19.11
N GLY A 605 -8.66 -6.17 -18.07
CA GLY A 605 -9.30 -6.07 -16.75
C GLY A 605 -10.57 -5.20 -16.70
N GLY A 606 -10.94 -4.57 -17.82
CA GLY A 606 -12.15 -3.74 -17.94
C GLY A 606 -11.94 -2.25 -17.67
N ALA A 607 -10.74 -1.82 -17.26
CA ALA A 607 -10.42 -0.40 -17.16
C ALA A 607 -10.55 0.31 -18.51
N THR A 608 -11.10 1.52 -18.50
CA THR A 608 -11.34 2.30 -19.72
C THR A 608 -11.00 3.77 -19.50
N TYR A 609 -10.25 4.38 -20.42
CA TYR A 609 -9.78 5.76 -20.33
C TYR A 609 -10.09 6.53 -21.61
N ARG A 610 -10.24 7.85 -21.50
CA ARG A 610 -10.55 8.73 -22.64
C ARG A 610 -9.30 9.33 -23.27
N ILE A 611 -8.30 9.63 -22.44
CA ILE A 611 -7.04 10.23 -22.88
C ILE A 611 -5.85 9.50 -22.27
N LEU A 612 -4.78 9.38 -23.07
CA LEU A 612 -3.46 8.97 -22.60
C LEU A 612 -2.56 10.19 -22.55
N VAL A 613 -1.96 10.44 -21.39
CA VAL A 613 -1.01 11.53 -21.18
C VAL A 613 0.39 10.93 -21.18
N LEU A 614 1.23 11.40 -22.10
CA LEU A 614 2.62 11.00 -22.17
C LEU A 614 3.46 11.83 -21.19
N PRO A 615 4.53 11.26 -20.62
CA PRO A 615 5.46 12.01 -19.81
C PRO A 615 6.27 12.98 -20.68
N SER A 616 6.61 14.14 -20.14
CA SER A 616 7.42 15.20 -20.74
C SER A 616 8.90 14.81 -20.76
N VAL A 617 9.23 13.73 -21.47
CA VAL A 617 10.59 13.22 -21.69
C VAL A 617 10.89 13.14 -23.18
N GLN A 618 12.16 13.27 -23.55
CA GLN A 618 12.58 13.28 -24.96
C GLN A 618 12.98 11.90 -25.49
N THR A 619 12.96 10.87 -24.64
CA THR A 619 13.40 9.51 -25.01
C THR A 619 12.27 8.50 -24.95
N MET A 620 12.21 7.60 -25.93
CA MET A 620 11.28 6.47 -25.97
C MET A 620 11.84 5.37 -26.89
N THR A 621 11.68 4.10 -26.54
CA THR A 621 12.11 3.01 -27.43
C THR A 621 11.22 2.96 -28.67
N PRO A 622 11.74 2.49 -29.82
CA PRO A 622 10.91 2.24 -30.99
C PRO A 622 9.73 1.30 -30.71
N HIS A 623 9.89 0.36 -29.77
CA HIS A 623 8.84 -0.61 -29.45
C HIS A 623 7.63 0.05 -28.77
N LEU A 624 7.85 0.85 -27.74
CA LEU A 624 6.79 1.58 -27.06
C LEU A 624 6.15 2.63 -27.98
N LEU A 625 6.96 3.35 -28.77
CA LEU A 625 6.44 4.34 -29.70
C LEU A 625 5.55 3.72 -30.80
N LYS A 626 5.88 2.51 -31.29
CA LYS A 626 5.01 1.74 -32.19
C LYS A 626 3.68 1.39 -31.53
N LYS A 627 3.67 1.07 -30.23
CA LYS A 627 2.44 0.81 -29.48
C LYS A 627 1.58 2.06 -29.35
N ILE A 628 2.18 3.20 -29.03
CA ILE A 628 1.49 4.50 -28.99
C ILE A 628 0.91 4.84 -30.36
N LYS A 629 1.69 4.70 -31.42
CA LYS A 629 1.25 4.87 -32.81
C LYS A 629 0.02 4.00 -33.12
N SER A 630 0.00 2.74 -32.70
CA SER A 630 -1.16 1.87 -32.94
C SER A 630 -2.40 2.34 -32.20
N LEU A 631 -2.26 2.79 -30.95
CA LEU A 631 -3.39 3.32 -30.18
C LEU A 631 -3.98 4.57 -30.81
N VAL A 632 -3.14 5.53 -31.24
CA VAL A 632 -3.65 6.72 -31.95
C VAL A 632 -4.30 6.32 -33.27
N ASN A 633 -3.69 5.43 -34.05
CA ASN A 633 -4.25 4.95 -35.30
C ASN A 633 -5.67 4.39 -35.12
N ASP A 634 -5.91 3.67 -34.02
CA ASP A 634 -7.17 2.99 -33.75
C ASP A 634 -8.23 3.88 -33.10
N GLY A 635 -7.88 5.11 -32.69
CA GLY A 635 -8.85 6.12 -32.23
C GLY A 635 -8.54 6.77 -30.88
N ALA A 636 -7.40 6.49 -30.25
CA ALA A 636 -7.04 7.11 -28.99
C ALA A 636 -6.78 8.63 -29.15
N HIS A 637 -7.10 9.39 -28.10
CA HIS A 637 -6.65 10.77 -27.95
C HIS A 637 -5.45 10.81 -27.00
N ILE A 638 -4.31 11.30 -27.48
CA ILE A 638 -3.09 11.45 -26.70
C ILE A 638 -2.78 12.92 -26.41
N ILE A 639 -2.26 13.22 -25.23
CA ILE A 639 -1.65 14.51 -24.89
C ILE A 639 -0.16 14.28 -24.66
N GLY A 640 0.70 14.92 -25.43
CA GLY A 640 2.14 14.73 -25.28
C GLY A 640 2.98 15.32 -26.42
N ILE A 641 4.27 15.44 -26.16
CA ILE A 641 5.29 15.89 -27.11
C ILE A 641 5.97 14.68 -27.81
N PRO A 642 6.49 14.84 -29.04
CA PRO A 642 7.15 13.75 -29.73
C PRO A 642 8.50 13.39 -29.05
N PRO A 643 8.82 12.10 -28.87
CA PRO A 643 10.17 11.70 -28.49
C PRO A 643 11.16 11.96 -29.63
N LEU A 644 12.44 12.13 -29.27
CA LEU A 644 13.51 12.48 -30.21
C LEU A 644 14.50 11.32 -30.44
N GLN A 645 14.67 10.42 -29.48
CA GLN A 645 15.62 9.30 -29.58
C GLN A 645 15.28 8.13 -28.65
N SER A 646 15.99 7.01 -28.79
CA SER A 646 15.90 5.88 -27.86
C SER A 646 16.71 6.15 -26.58
N PRO A 647 16.31 5.64 -25.41
CA PRO A 647 17.10 5.81 -24.18
C PRO A 647 18.30 4.85 -24.05
N GLY A 648 18.36 3.78 -24.84
CA GLY A 648 19.39 2.73 -24.77
C GLY A 648 20.26 2.61 -26.02
N LEU A 649 21.14 1.60 -26.05
CA LEU A 649 22.00 1.26 -27.20
C LEU A 649 21.44 0.14 -28.08
N THR A 650 20.34 -0.50 -27.67
CA THR A 650 19.70 -1.56 -28.45
C THR A 650 19.29 -1.04 -29.83
N GLY A 651 19.98 -1.51 -30.87
CA GLY A 651 19.75 -1.08 -32.26
C GLY A 651 20.34 0.30 -32.63
N TYR A 652 21.20 0.88 -31.79
CA TYR A 652 21.84 2.16 -32.07
C TYR A 652 22.84 2.10 -33.25
N PRO A 653 22.92 3.12 -34.12
CA PRO A 653 22.17 4.39 -34.11
C PRO A 653 20.81 4.34 -34.83
N ASP A 654 20.48 3.24 -35.50
CA ASP A 654 19.25 3.13 -36.32
C ASP A 654 17.97 3.27 -35.49
N CYS A 655 17.99 2.90 -34.20
CA CYS A 655 16.87 3.09 -33.28
C CYS A 655 16.44 4.55 -33.17
N ASP A 656 17.38 5.51 -33.17
CA ASP A 656 17.07 6.94 -33.06
C ASP A 656 16.44 7.46 -34.35
N LYS A 657 16.91 6.95 -35.49
CA LYS A 657 16.30 7.24 -36.79
C LYS A 657 14.86 6.72 -36.82
N GLU A 658 14.62 5.50 -36.36
CA GLU A 658 13.28 4.93 -36.30
C GLU A 658 12.34 5.72 -35.37
N VAL A 659 12.83 6.15 -34.20
CA VAL A 659 12.06 7.03 -33.29
C VAL A 659 11.66 8.32 -34.00
N LYS A 660 12.61 9.01 -34.65
CA LYS A 660 12.33 10.26 -35.37
C LYS A 660 11.34 10.05 -36.50
N GLU A 661 11.52 9.03 -37.33
CA GLU A 661 10.61 8.72 -38.43
C GLU A 661 9.19 8.44 -37.94
N ILE A 662 9.02 7.66 -36.86
CA ILE A 662 7.70 7.41 -36.31
C ILE A 662 7.10 8.68 -35.69
N ALA A 663 7.90 9.45 -34.94
CA ALA A 663 7.45 10.69 -34.34
C ALA A 663 6.98 11.69 -35.41
N GLU A 664 7.73 11.85 -36.51
CA GLU A 664 7.33 12.68 -37.66
C GLU A 664 6.04 12.18 -38.32
N MET A 665 5.88 10.86 -38.50
CA MET A 665 4.62 10.30 -39.05
C MET A 665 3.40 10.61 -38.18
N VAL A 666 3.58 10.68 -36.86
CA VAL A 666 2.50 10.71 -35.88
C VAL A 666 2.17 12.15 -35.43
N TRP A 667 3.19 12.99 -35.23
CA TRP A 667 3.05 14.41 -34.87
C TRP A 667 3.04 15.35 -36.09
N GLY A 668 3.57 14.90 -37.23
CA GLY A 668 3.65 15.68 -38.48
C GLY A 668 4.89 16.58 -38.58
N ASP A 669 5.39 17.08 -37.45
CA ASP A 669 6.59 17.92 -37.35
C ASP A 669 7.27 17.67 -35.99
N HIS A 670 8.58 17.92 -35.91
CA HIS A 670 9.34 17.90 -34.66
C HIS A 670 9.36 19.26 -33.97
N GLN A 671 9.12 20.35 -34.70
CA GLN A 671 9.04 21.68 -34.12
C GLN A 671 7.71 21.83 -33.37
N LEU A 672 7.80 21.98 -32.06
CA LEU A 672 6.63 22.19 -31.22
C LEU A 672 5.97 23.55 -31.57
N PRO A 673 4.65 23.59 -31.79
CA PRO A 673 3.94 24.86 -31.89
C PRO A 673 3.96 25.58 -30.54
N GLU A 674 4.08 26.92 -30.57
CA GLU A 674 4.10 27.74 -29.34
C GLU A 674 2.83 27.54 -28.49
N THR A 675 1.68 27.34 -29.14
CA THR A 675 0.38 27.09 -28.51
C THR A 675 -0.06 25.64 -28.70
N LEU A 676 -1.02 25.18 -27.88
CA LEU A 676 -1.61 23.86 -28.07
C LEU A 676 -2.27 23.76 -29.44
N SER A 677 -1.87 22.73 -30.18
CA SER A 677 -2.49 22.35 -31.44
C SER A 677 -2.90 20.88 -31.39
N THR A 678 -3.70 20.47 -32.37
CA THR A 678 -4.12 19.06 -32.50
C THR A 678 -3.80 18.56 -33.89
N VAL A 679 -3.08 17.44 -33.95
CA VAL A 679 -2.83 16.69 -35.19
C VAL A 679 -3.67 15.41 -35.19
N ARG A 680 -4.10 14.98 -36.37
CA ARG A 680 -4.85 13.73 -36.55
C ARG A 680 -3.93 12.68 -37.16
N TYR A 681 -3.97 11.48 -36.59
CA TYR A 681 -3.28 10.31 -37.13
C TYR A 681 -4.21 9.10 -37.06
N GLY A 682 -4.41 8.43 -38.18
CA GLY A 682 -5.44 7.39 -38.31
C GLY A 682 -6.82 7.89 -37.87
N LYS A 683 -7.46 7.18 -36.93
CA LYS A 683 -8.78 7.55 -36.36
C LYS A 683 -8.67 8.46 -35.14
N GLY A 684 -7.49 8.55 -34.52
CA GLY A 684 -7.26 9.30 -33.30
C GLY A 684 -6.71 10.70 -33.52
N LYS A 685 -6.22 11.29 -32.44
CA LYS A 685 -5.66 12.63 -32.43
C LYS A 685 -4.65 12.82 -31.30
N ILE A 686 -3.79 13.80 -31.47
CA ILE A 686 -2.74 14.14 -30.51
C ILE A 686 -2.79 15.64 -30.25
N THR A 687 -2.88 16.01 -28.98
CA THR A 687 -2.75 17.38 -28.50
C THR A 687 -1.30 17.61 -28.08
N TRP A 688 -0.65 18.61 -28.68
CA TRP A 688 0.78 18.85 -28.54
C TRP A 688 1.10 20.35 -28.65
N GLY A 689 2.22 20.77 -28.08
CA GLY A 689 2.70 22.16 -28.10
C GLY A 689 3.72 22.41 -27.00
N GLU A 690 4.49 23.50 -27.11
CA GLU A 690 5.57 23.85 -26.17
C GLU A 690 5.07 24.00 -24.73
N ILE A 691 3.83 24.45 -24.54
CA ILE A 691 3.25 24.66 -23.22
C ILE A 691 3.17 23.36 -22.39
N LEU A 692 3.06 22.19 -23.02
CA LEU A 692 3.07 20.90 -22.31
C LEU A 692 4.41 20.62 -21.61
N ALA A 693 5.50 21.14 -22.16
CA ALA A 693 6.83 21.03 -21.56
C ALA A 693 7.15 22.19 -20.60
N LYS A 694 6.55 23.37 -20.80
CA LYS A 694 6.76 24.55 -19.95
C LYS A 694 5.93 24.51 -18.66
N GLU A 695 4.73 23.97 -18.72
CA GLU A 695 3.80 23.83 -17.59
C GLU A 695 3.71 22.37 -17.19
N THR A 696 4.79 21.88 -16.57
CA THR A 696 4.94 20.47 -16.21
C THR A 696 5.39 20.32 -14.76
N ASP A 697 4.87 19.29 -14.10
CA ASP A 697 5.25 18.89 -12.77
C ASP A 697 5.17 17.35 -12.66
N ASN A 698 6.07 16.72 -11.90
CA ASN A 698 6.23 15.25 -11.85
C ASN A 698 6.26 14.55 -13.22
N LEU A 699 6.90 15.17 -14.23
CA LEU A 699 6.98 14.72 -15.63
C LEU A 699 5.69 14.85 -16.45
N TYR A 700 4.61 15.44 -15.95
CA TYR A 700 3.36 15.54 -16.71
C TYR A 700 2.91 16.99 -16.87
N PRO A 701 2.16 17.32 -17.94
CA PRO A 701 1.55 18.63 -18.08
C PRO A 701 0.61 18.93 -16.89
N HIS A 702 0.48 20.20 -16.52
CA HIS A 702 -0.43 20.61 -15.48
C HIS A 702 -1.88 20.14 -15.74
N TYR A 703 -2.57 19.77 -14.68
CA TYR A 703 -3.93 19.23 -14.73
C TYR A 703 -4.95 20.15 -15.41
N GLU A 704 -4.78 21.46 -15.34
CA GLU A 704 -5.65 22.44 -16.00
C GLU A 704 -5.64 22.26 -17.53
N ILE A 705 -4.50 21.88 -18.12
CA ILE A 705 -4.40 21.63 -19.56
C ILE A 705 -5.15 20.34 -19.92
N ILE A 706 -4.99 19.31 -19.09
CA ILE A 706 -5.58 17.99 -19.28
C ILE A 706 -7.11 18.06 -19.11
N SER A 707 -7.59 18.69 -18.04
CA SER A 707 -9.02 18.86 -17.75
C SER A 707 -9.72 19.74 -18.80
N LYS A 708 -9.09 20.81 -19.28
CA LYS A 708 -9.61 21.62 -20.39
C LYS A 708 -9.79 20.79 -21.67
N THR A 709 -8.84 19.91 -21.97
CA THR A 709 -8.94 19.01 -23.14
C THR A 709 -10.16 18.08 -23.01
N LEU A 710 -10.44 17.54 -21.82
CA LEU A 710 -11.64 16.74 -21.57
C LEU A 710 -12.93 17.57 -21.70
N GLN A 711 -12.94 18.81 -21.22
CA GLN A 711 -14.08 19.73 -21.36
C GLN A 711 -14.36 20.05 -22.84
N GLU A 712 -13.32 20.28 -23.66
CA GLU A 712 -13.43 20.46 -25.11
C GLU A 712 -13.92 19.20 -25.83
N MET A 713 -13.71 18.02 -25.24
CA MET A 713 -14.31 16.76 -25.66
C MET A 713 -15.75 16.57 -25.17
N HIS A 714 -16.34 17.59 -24.53
CA HIS A 714 -17.66 17.56 -23.88
C HIS A 714 -17.79 16.45 -22.83
N VAL A 715 -16.70 16.17 -22.12
CA VAL A 715 -16.70 15.29 -20.96
C VAL A 715 -16.88 16.16 -19.73
N THR A 716 -17.98 15.97 -19.01
CA THR A 716 -18.20 16.61 -17.70
C THR A 716 -17.35 15.91 -16.64
N GLU A 717 -16.96 16.65 -15.60
CA GLU A 717 -16.34 16.07 -14.40
C GLU A 717 -17.21 14.94 -13.81
N ASP A 718 -16.56 13.95 -13.21
CA ASP A 718 -17.25 12.74 -12.77
C ASP A 718 -18.11 12.98 -11.53
N PHE A 719 -17.63 13.87 -10.66
CA PHE A 719 -18.32 14.39 -9.49
C PHE A 719 -18.02 15.88 -9.33
N ILE A 720 -19.05 16.66 -9.01
CA ILE A 720 -18.97 18.10 -8.78
C ILE A 720 -19.58 18.39 -7.41
N SER A 721 -18.94 19.26 -6.63
CA SER A 721 -19.44 19.76 -5.36
C SER A 721 -19.14 21.26 -5.23
N ASP A 722 -20.05 21.99 -4.60
CA ASP A 722 -19.83 23.37 -4.17
C ASP A 722 -18.96 23.50 -2.91
N ARG A 723 -18.48 22.36 -2.37
CA ARG A 723 -17.64 22.24 -1.17
C ARG A 723 -16.41 21.37 -1.48
N GLU A 724 -15.22 21.96 -1.45
CA GLU A 724 -13.96 21.24 -1.67
C GLU A 724 -13.63 20.23 -0.56
N GLU A 725 -14.38 20.27 0.54
CA GLU A 725 -14.22 19.40 1.70
C GLU A 725 -14.85 18.00 1.51
N ILE A 726 -15.57 17.78 0.40
CA ILE A 726 -16.12 16.48 0.05
C ILE A 726 -15.17 15.75 -0.89
N ARG A 727 -14.63 14.61 -0.43
CA ARG A 727 -13.88 13.69 -1.31
C ARG A 727 -14.81 12.65 -1.91
N TYR A 728 -14.39 12.04 -3.03
CA TYR A 728 -15.17 10.99 -3.67
C TYR A 728 -14.32 9.90 -4.35
N THR A 729 -14.96 8.76 -4.61
CA THR A 729 -14.54 7.82 -5.66
C THR A 729 -15.75 7.18 -6.32
N HIS A 730 -15.57 6.59 -7.50
CA HIS A 730 -16.65 6.07 -8.33
C HIS A 730 -16.33 4.65 -8.84
N ARG A 731 -17.31 3.75 -8.67
CA ARG A 731 -17.33 2.40 -9.24
C ARG A 731 -18.57 2.18 -10.09
N THR A 732 -18.45 1.41 -11.15
CA THR A 732 -19.52 1.19 -12.11
C THR A 732 -19.58 -0.26 -12.59
N ASP A 733 -20.79 -0.70 -12.91
CA ASP A 733 -21.10 -1.90 -13.67
C ASP A 733 -22.19 -1.56 -14.72
N SER A 734 -22.55 -2.52 -15.55
CA SER A 734 -23.69 -2.52 -16.46
C SER A 734 -25.03 -2.17 -15.80
N GLU A 735 -25.22 -2.45 -14.51
CA GLU A 735 -26.51 -2.29 -13.83
C GLU A 735 -26.57 -1.12 -12.85
N TRP A 736 -25.42 -0.56 -12.44
CA TRP A 736 -25.38 0.45 -11.39
C TRP A 736 -24.13 1.35 -11.47
N ASP A 737 -24.20 2.48 -10.77
CA ASP A 737 -23.05 3.32 -10.40
C ASP A 737 -23.05 3.51 -8.87
N ILE A 738 -21.86 3.49 -8.26
CA ILE A 738 -21.65 3.66 -6.82
C ILE A 738 -20.63 4.77 -6.62
N TYR A 739 -21.05 5.85 -5.96
CA TYR A 739 -20.16 6.92 -5.51
C TYR A 739 -19.96 6.81 -4.00
N PHE A 740 -18.72 6.71 -3.55
CA PHE A 740 -18.38 6.91 -2.14
C PHE A 740 -18.08 8.40 -1.94
N LEU A 741 -18.65 9.02 -0.91
CA LEU A 741 -18.44 10.41 -0.54
C LEU A 741 -18.07 10.52 0.92
N SER A 742 -17.16 11.42 1.28
CA SER A 742 -16.81 11.68 2.69
C SER A 742 -16.54 13.15 2.96
N ASN A 743 -17.09 13.66 4.06
CA ASN A 743 -16.68 14.93 4.68
C ASN A 743 -15.29 14.77 5.31
N LYS A 744 -14.34 15.65 4.96
CA LYS A 744 -12.97 15.57 5.50
C LYS A 744 -12.72 16.44 6.74
N THR A 745 -13.76 17.08 7.29
CA THR A 745 -13.67 18.06 8.39
C THR A 745 -14.32 17.57 9.69
N ASP A 746 -13.96 18.22 10.80
CA ASP A 746 -14.55 18.04 12.13
C ASP A 746 -15.86 18.81 12.34
N GLY A 747 -16.38 19.47 11.30
CA GLY A 747 -17.64 20.20 11.32
C GLY A 747 -18.69 19.61 10.37
N PRO A 748 -19.99 19.90 10.59
CA PRO A 748 -21.04 19.50 9.66
C PRO A 748 -20.94 20.26 8.32
N ILE A 749 -21.29 19.60 7.23
CA ILE A 749 -21.27 20.16 5.88
C ILE A 749 -22.58 19.87 5.16
N THR A 750 -23.16 20.91 4.56
CA THR A 750 -24.19 20.79 3.52
C THR A 750 -23.56 21.13 2.18
N SER A 751 -23.74 20.28 1.19
CA SER A 751 -23.20 20.48 -0.16
C SER A 751 -24.21 20.11 -1.25
N HIS A 752 -24.20 20.89 -2.33
CA HIS A 752 -24.85 20.53 -3.58
C HIS A 752 -23.92 19.67 -4.44
N CYS A 753 -24.28 18.40 -4.58
CA CYS A 753 -23.48 17.38 -5.27
C CYS A 753 -24.06 17.05 -6.64
N GLY A 754 -23.23 17.02 -7.68
CA GLY A 754 -23.56 16.60 -9.04
C GLY A 754 -22.77 15.34 -9.44
N PHE A 755 -23.46 14.38 -10.06
CA PHE A 755 -22.92 13.08 -10.45
C PHE A 755 -23.10 12.86 -11.95
N ARG A 756 -22.08 12.36 -12.63
CA ARG A 756 -22.11 12.07 -14.07
C ARG A 756 -22.83 10.76 -14.39
N VAL A 757 -24.11 10.72 -14.03
CA VAL A 757 -25.04 9.61 -14.25
C VAL A 757 -26.32 10.15 -14.86
N GLU A 758 -26.80 9.52 -15.95
CA GLU A 758 -28.05 9.91 -16.61
C GLU A 758 -29.26 9.15 -16.06
N LYS A 759 -30.35 9.86 -15.73
CA LYS A 759 -31.70 9.30 -15.51
C LYS A 759 -31.77 8.10 -14.55
N ALA A 760 -31.04 8.14 -13.43
CA ALA A 760 -31.09 7.11 -12.40
C ALA A 760 -31.65 7.65 -11.08
N ARG A 761 -32.32 6.79 -10.31
CA ARG A 761 -32.80 7.12 -8.96
C ARG A 761 -31.69 6.84 -7.94
N PRO A 762 -31.14 7.86 -7.27
CA PRO A 762 -30.13 7.64 -6.25
C PRO A 762 -30.75 7.10 -4.96
N VAL A 763 -30.00 6.23 -4.29
CA VAL A 763 -30.28 5.76 -2.93
C VAL A 763 -29.03 6.00 -2.10
N LEU A 764 -29.19 6.61 -0.93
CA LEU A 764 -28.10 6.80 0.02
C LEU A 764 -27.96 5.54 0.89
N TRP A 765 -26.77 4.98 0.94
CA TRP A 765 -26.42 3.82 1.75
C TRP A 765 -25.45 4.28 2.82
N ASP A 766 -25.86 4.14 4.08
CA ASP A 766 -25.07 4.54 5.24
C ASP A 766 -24.21 3.36 5.71
N PRO A 767 -22.88 3.41 5.50
CA PRO A 767 -21.98 2.32 5.88
C PRO A 767 -21.81 2.15 7.39
N ILE A 768 -22.14 3.15 8.22
CA ILE A 768 -22.08 3.02 9.68
C ILE A 768 -23.22 2.12 10.17
N THR A 769 -24.44 2.40 9.72
CA THR A 769 -25.64 1.71 10.20
C THR A 769 -26.09 0.53 9.32
N GLY A 770 -25.65 0.48 8.06
CA GLY A 770 -26.13 -0.47 7.05
C GLY A 770 -27.52 -0.13 6.49
N ASN A 771 -28.08 1.04 6.86
CA ASN A 771 -29.38 1.50 6.39
C ASN A 771 -29.30 2.12 4.99
N MET A 772 -30.44 2.13 4.31
CA MET A 772 -30.59 2.69 2.97
C MET A 772 -31.78 3.64 2.95
N TYR A 773 -31.59 4.83 2.37
CA TYR A 773 -32.55 5.91 2.36
C TYR A 773 -32.80 6.43 0.95
N LYS A 774 -34.05 6.78 0.67
CA LYS A 774 -34.40 7.49 -0.56
C LYS A 774 -34.02 8.96 -0.41
N ILE A 775 -33.50 9.53 -1.50
CA ILE A 775 -33.28 10.97 -1.65
C ILE A 775 -34.47 11.54 -2.42
N ASN A 776 -35.18 12.52 -1.82
CA ASN A 776 -36.39 13.08 -2.42
C ASN A 776 -36.11 14.27 -3.35
N ASP A 777 -35.13 15.11 -3.01
CA ASP A 777 -34.77 16.33 -3.76
C ASP A 777 -33.66 16.04 -4.78
N VAL A 778 -34.04 15.36 -5.86
CA VAL A 778 -33.13 15.00 -6.96
C VAL A 778 -33.49 15.81 -8.20
N ALA A 779 -32.55 16.60 -8.69
CA ALA A 779 -32.60 17.20 -10.01
C ALA A 779 -31.81 16.34 -11.00
N SER A 780 -32.23 16.27 -12.25
CA SER A 780 -31.47 15.57 -13.29
C SER A 780 -31.67 16.23 -14.63
N ASP A 781 -30.58 16.38 -15.40
CA ASP A 781 -30.61 16.77 -16.79
C ASP A 781 -30.03 15.66 -17.69
N ARG A 782 -29.53 16.01 -18.89
CA ARG A 782 -28.96 15.03 -19.83
C ARG A 782 -27.52 14.62 -19.50
N HIS A 783 -26.87 15.25 -18.53
CA HIS A 783 -25.45 15.10 -18.23
C HIS A 783 -25.18 14.78 -16.76
N LEU A 784 -26.00 15.35 -15.86
CA LEU A 784 -25.82 15.23 -14.42
C LEU A 784 -27.13 14.88 -13.71
N THR A 785 -26.99 14.09 -12.65
CA THR A 785 -27.98 14.01 -11.56
C THR A 785 -27.41 14.78 -10.37
N SER A 786 -28.16 15.69 -9.78
CA SER A 786 -27.72 16.50 -8.63
C SER A 786 -28.69 16.46 -7.46
N MET A 787 -28.16 16.63 -6.26
CA MET A 787 -28.90 16.63 -4.99
C MET A 787 -28.13 17.36 -3.91
N THR A 788 -28.83 17.79 -2.86
CA THR A 788 -28.19 18.33 -1.65
C THR A 788 -27.98 17.21 -0.64
N LEU A 789 -26.76 17.12 -0.09
CA LEU A 789 -26.38 16.15 0.94
C LEU A 789 -25.90 16.87 2.20
N GLU A 790 -26.24 16.30 3.34
CA GLU A 790 -25.84 16.77 4.67
C GLU A 790 -24.96 15.71 5.34
N PHE A 791 -23.81 16.15 5.85
CA PHE A 791 -22.80 15.33 6.49
C PHE A 791 -22.53 15.86 7.89
N GLU A 792 -22.53 14.97 8.86
CA GLU A 792 -21.92 15.18 10.18
C GLU A 792 -20.38 15.23 10.04
N PRO A 793 -19.65 15.64 11.10
CA PRO A 793 -18.19 15.59 11.13
C PRO A 793 -17.66 14.22 10.68
N TYR A 794 -16.72 14.22 9.74
CA TYR A 794 -16.11 13.01 9.17
C TYR A 794 -17.08 11.94 8.62
N GLN A 795 -18.35 12.27 8.37
CA GLN A 795 -19.32 11.30 7.90
C GLN A 795 -19.11 10.97 6.42
N SER A 796 -19.45 9.73 6.06
CA SER A 796 -19.28 9.19 4.71
C SER A 796 -20.49 8.37 4.28
N TYR A 797 -20.80 8.39 3.00
CA TYR A 797 -21.95 7.69 2.40
C TYR A 797 -21.57 7.01 1.10
N PHE A 798 -22.40 6.05 0.69
CA PHE A 798 -22.46 5.60 -0.68
C PHE A 798 -23.74 6.12 -1.35
N ILE A 799 -23.62 6.74 -2.51
CA ILE A 799 -24.75 7.09 -3.37
C ILE A 799 -24.80 6.08 -4.50
N VAL A 800 -25.84 5.25 -4.50
CA VAL A 800 -26.01 4.15 -5.43
C VAL A 800 -27.10 4.48 -6.43
N PHE A 801 -26.77 4.39 -7.71
CA PHE A 801 -27.68 4.63 -8.83
C PHE A 801 -28.01 3.31 -9.51
N ASP A 802 -29.28 2.92 -9.53
CA ASP A 802 -29.75 1.76 -10.28
C ASP A 802 -30.08 2.17 -11.73
N LYS A 803 -29.34 1.64 -12.71
CA LYS A 803 -29.53 1.91 -14.14
C LYS A 803 -30.82 1.29 -14.69
N LYS A 804 -31.37 0.27 -14.03
CA LYS A 804 -32.65 -0.35 -14.38
C LYS A 804 -33.85 0.38 -13.78
N ASN A 805 -33.63 1.31 -12.85
CA ASN A 805 -34.67 2.08 -12.17
C ASN A 805 -35.74 1.19 -11.48
N ILE A 806 -35.34 0.07 -10.88
CA ILE A 806 -36.25 -0.79 -10.13
C ILE A 806 -36.64 -0.08 -8.83
N SER A 807 -37.95 0.07 -8.61
CA SER A 807 -38.46 0.77 -7.44
C SER A 807 -38.44 -0.14 -6.21
N HIS A 808 -37.74 0.29 -5.17
CA HIS A 808 -37.85 -0.26 -3.83
C HIS A 808 -38.36 0.80 -2.85
N GLU A 809 -39.07 0.39 -1.80
CA GLU A 809 -39.45 1.30 -0.71
C GLU A 809 -38.28 1.49 0.25
N TYR A 810 -37.93 2.75 0.49
CA TYR A 810 -36.92 3.17 1.47
C TYR A 810 -37.49 4.32 2.31
N ASP A 811 -36.99 4.45 3.53
CA ASP A 811 -37.27 5.63 4.38
C ASP A 811 -36.67 6.89 3.75
N SER A 812 -37.25 8.06 4.08
CA SER A 812 -36.67 9.36 3.72
C SER A 812 -35.38 9.59 4.50
N PHE A 813 -34.38 10.13 3.84
CA PHE A 813 -33.12 10.53 4.48
C PHE A 813 -33.32 11.72 5.44
N PHE A 814 -34.10 12.73 5.01
CA PHE A 814 -34.33 13.93 5.80
C PHE A 814 -35.32 13.68 6.94
N ASN A 815 -34.90 14.01 8.17
CA ASN A 815 -35.73 13.99 9.36
C ASN A 815 -35.49 15.28 10.16
N THR A 816 -36.55 15.86 10.71
CA THR A 816 -36.41 16.93 11.71
C THR A 816 -36.17 16.33 13.08
N GLU A 817 -35.11 16.75 13.75
CA GLU A 817 -34.71 16.32 15.10
C GLU A 817 -35.17 17.33 16.14
N SER A 818 -35.74 16.85 17.25
CA SER A 818 -36.06 17.65 18.44
C SER A 818 -35.54 16.98 19.69
N VAL A 819 -34.86 17.74 20.56
CA VAL A 819 -34.46 17.24 21.89
C VAL A 819 -35.71 17.09 22.75
N ILE A 820 -35.97 15.86 23.22
CA ILE A 820 -37.11 15.55 24.11
C ILE A 820 -36.72 15.82 25.55
N THR A 821 -35.54 15.31 25.97
CA THR A 821 -35.04 15.51 27.32
C THR A 821 -33.53 15.34 27.38
N THR A 822 -32.89 15.99 28.35
CA THR A 822 -31.50 15.75 28.74
C THR A 822 -31.50 14.80 29.94
N VAL A 823 -30.68 13.75 29.89
CA VAL A 823 -30.54 12.78 30.97
C VAL A 823 -29.64 13.38 32.06
N ASN A 824 -30.29 14.00 33.05
CA ASN A 824 -29.62 14.66 34.17
C ASN A 824 -29.77 13.84 35.46
N GLY A 825 -28.81 13.98 36.37
CA GLY A 825 -28.83 13.34 37.69
C GLY A 825 -27.50 12.68 38.04
N ALA A 826 -27.46 12.04 39.20
CA ALA A 826 -26.30 11.29 39.67
C ALA A 826 -26.18 9.96 38.92
N TRP A 827 -24.99 9.68 38.40
CA TRP A 827 -24.66 8.46 37.67
C TRP A 827 -23.92 7.49 38.60
N ASN A 828 -24.36 6.24 38.67
CA ASN A 828 -23.55 5.19 39.29
C ASN A 828 -22.52 4.72 38.26
N VAL A 829 -21.24 4.86 38.57
CA VAL A 829 -20.12 4.53 37.70
C VAL A 829 -19.29 3.41 38.32
N SER A 830 -18.97 2.40 37.53
CA SER A 830 -18.07 1.32 37.94
C SER A 830 -16.82 1.28 37.07
N PHE A 831 -15.69 0.99 37.71
CA PHE A 831 -14.36 0.88 37.10
C PHE A 831 -13.73 -0.45 37.52
N ASP A 832 -12.88 -1.01 36.68
CA ASP A 832 -12.19 -2.26 36.98
C ASP A 832 -11.08 -2.05 38.04
N PRO A 833 -11.17 -2.68 39.23
CA PRO A 833 -10.13 -2.56 40.25
C PRO A 833 -8.78 -3.14 39.81
N THR A 834 -8.74 -4.05 38.83
CA THR A 834 -7.45 -4.61 38.37
C THR A 834 -6.59 -3.58 37.66
N PHE A 835 -7.17 -2.46 37.19
CA PHE A 835 -6.47 -1.33 36.58
C PHE A 835 -6.48 -0.07 37.46
N GLY A 836 -6.78 -0.23 38.75
CA GLY A 836 -6.70 0.83 39.75
C GLY A 836 -8.00 1.59 40.02
N GLY A 837 -9.12 1.22 39.37
CA GLY A 837 -10.42 1.86 39.59
C GLY A 837 -11.07 1.55 40.95
N PRO A 838 -11.98 2.40 41.47
CA PRO A 838 -12.59 2.23 42.81
C PRO A 838 -13.71 1.17 42.92
N ALA A 839 -13.86 0.26 41.96
CA ALA A 839 -15.01 -0.65 41.78
C ALA A 839 -16.34 0.07 41.51
N GLU A 840 -16.84 0.89 42.43
CA GLU A 840 -18.08 1.66 42.32
C GLU A 840 -17.92 3.07 42.89
N ILE A 841 -18.51 4.06 42.23
CA ILE A 841 -18.55 5.46 42.66
C ILE A 841 -19.79 6.16 42.08
N VAL A 842 -20.21 7.27 42.68
CA VAL A 842 -21.30 8.11 42.16
C VAL A 842 -20.71 9.40 41.58
N PHE A 843 -21.08 9.72 40.35
CA PHE A 843 -20.77 11.00 39.70
C PHE A 843 -22.03 11.88 39.73
N ASP A 844 -22.00 12.97 40.50
CA ASP A 844 -23.12 13.93 40.55
C ASP A 844 -23.37 14.61 39.20
N SER A 845 -22.33 14.71 38.38
CA SER A 845 -22.38 15.17 37.00
C SER A 845 -21.33 14.47 36.14
N LEU A 846 -21.58 14.38 34.84
CA LEU A 846 -20.59 13.92 33.86
C LEU A 846 -19.37 14.84 33.86
N THR A 847 -18.17 14.26 33.85
CA THR A 847 -16.90 14.99 33.98
C THR A 847 -15.76 14.21 33.33
N ASP A 848 -14.68 14.91 32.99
CA ASP A 848 -13.45 14.30 32.50
C ASP A 848 -12.75 13.54 33.62
N TRP A 849 -12.39 12.28 33.39
CA TRP A 849 -11.71 11.47 34.39
C TRP A 849 -10.41 12.10 34.84
N THR A 850 -9.69 12.82 33.97
CA THR A 850 -8.39 13.43 34.29
C THR A 850 -8.46 14.55 35.32
N ASP A 851 -9.66 15.14 35.51
CA ASP A 851 -9.91 16.18 36.49
C ASP A 851 -10.34 15.60 37.86
N HIS A 852 -10.51 14.28 37.95
CA HIS A 852 -10.94 13.62 39.18
C HIS A 852 -9.81 13.58 40.23
N HIS A 853 -10.17 13.75 41.50
CA HIS A 853 -9.20 13.82 42.61
C HIS A 853 -8.61 12.46 43.02
N LEU A 854 -9.29 11.35 42.70
CA LEU A 854 -8.79 9.99 42.92
C LEU A 854 -7.87 9.56 41.77
N ASP A 855 -6.63 9.22 42.09
CA ASP A 855 -5.64 8.73 41.10
C ASP A 855 -6.12 7.50 40.33
N GLY A 856 -6.91 6.63 40.99
CA GLY A 856 -7.52 5.45 40.38
C GLY A 856 -8.51 5.76 39.25
N ILE A 857 -9.04 6.98 39.19
CA ILE A 857 -9.91 7.48 38.11
C ILE A 857 -9.10 8.39 37.19
N LYS A 858 -8.31 9.32 37.74
CA LYS A 858 -7.48 10.28 36.99
C LYS A 858 -6.58 9.61 35.95
N TYR A 859 -5.95 8.51 36.35
CA TYR A 859 -5.04 7.75 35.50
C TYR A 859 -5.69 6.46 34.98
N TYR A 860 -7.02 6.34 35.01
CA TYR A 860 -7.68 5.11 34.57
C TYR A 860 -7.56 4.92 33.06
N SER A 861 -7.28 3.69 32.64
CA SER A 861 -7.42 3.24 31.26
C SER A 861 -8.16 1.91 31.23
N GLY A 862 -9.21 1.83 30.42
CA GLY A 862 -10.07 0.66 30.36
C GLY A 862 -11.51 1.05 30.06
N ILE A 863 -12.44 0.20 30.52
CA ILE A 863 -13.88 0.43 30.38
C ILE A 863 -14.44 0.89 31.72
N ALA A 864 -15.21 1.99 31.73
CA ALA A 864 -16.06 2.37 32.84
C ALA A 864 -17.54 2.20 32.46
N THR A 865 -18.37 1.71 33.39
CA THR A 865 -19.81 1.51 33.13
C THR A 865 -20.62 2.51 33.93
N TYR A 866 -21.34 3.38 33.22
CA TYR A 866 -22.26 4.38 33.74
C TYR A 866 -23.68 3.85 33.75
N THR A 867 -24.42 4.06 34.84
CA THR A 867 -25.83 3.67 34.94
C THR A 867 -26.68 4.78 35.55
N ILE A 868 -27.86 4.99 34.98
CA ILE A 868 -28.86 5.95 35.47
C ILE A 868 -30.27 5.51 35.08
N GLU A 869 -31.26 5.90 35.87
CA GLU A 869 -32.67 5.79 35.50
C GLU A 869 -33.25 7.13 35.06
N PHE A 870 -34.09 7.14 34.03
CA PHE A 870 -34.76 8.35 33.57
C PHE A 870 -36.18 8.10 33.05
N ASP A 871 -36.99 9.17 33.11
CA ASP A 871 -38.34 9.24 32.57
C ASP A 871 -38.41 10.21 31.39
N LEU A 872 -39.31 9.96 30.44
CA LEU A 872 -39.64 10.94 29.40
C LEU A 872 -40.66 11.94 29.94
N PRO A 873 -40.39 13.26 29.96
CA PRO A 873 -41.26 14.25 30.60
C PRO A 873 -42.72 14.23 30.14
N SER A 874 -42.95 13.93 28.86
CA SER A 874 -44.29 13.88 28.25
C SER A 874 -44.70 12.45 27.83
N GLY A 875 -43.95 11.43 28.24
CA GLY A 875 -44.09 10.07 27.73
C GLY A 875 -43.68 9.94 26.25
N LEU A 876 -44.01 8.79 25.63
CA LEU A 876 -43.84 8.60 24.19
C LEU A 876 -44.91 9.40 23.43
N SER A 877 -44.47 10.28 22.54
CA SER A 877 -45.32 11.08 21.66
C SER A 877 -45.62 10.33 20.35
N GLU A 878 -46.86 10.40 19.88
CA GLU A 878 -47.25 9.96 18.53
C GLU A 878 -46.69 10.86 17.41
N GLU A 879 -46.16 12.04 17.77
CA GLU A 879 -45.54 12.95 16.79
C GLU A 879 -44.20 12.43 16.26
N PHE A 880 -43.48 11.63 17.05
CA PHE A 880 -42.17 11.11 16.69
C PHE A 880 -42.26 9.64 16.27
N ASN A 881 -41.69 9.33 15.11
CA ASN A 881 -41.66 7.97 14.57
C ASN A 881 -40.37 7.23 14.97
N LYS A 882 -39.32 7.96 15.37
CA LYS A 882 -38.06 7.40 15.88
C LYS A 882 -37.57 8.17 17.11
N TYR A 883 -36.85 7.45 17.98
CA TYR A 883 -36.18 7.97 19.16
C TYR A 883 -34.72 7.57 19.13
N TYR A 884 -33.84 8.53 19.38
CA TYR A 884 -32.40 8.30 19.47
C TYR A 884 -31.86 8.74 20.82
N ILE A 885 -30.83 8.05 21.29
CA ILE A 885 -29.98 8.54 22.36
C ILE A 885 -28.73 9.16 21.73
N ASP A 886 -28.43 10.39 22.11
CA ASP A 886 -27.23 11.14 21.71
C ASP A 886 -26.34 11.29 22.94
N LEU A 887 -25.10 10.81 22.86
CA LEU A 887 -24.19 10.79 23.99
C LEU A 887 -23.43 12.11 24.20
N GLY A 888 -23.52 13.06 23.27
CA GLY A 888 -22.71 14.28 23.30
C GLY A 888 -21.23 13.97 23.07
N ASP A 889 -20.35 14.47 23.94
CA ASP A 889 -18.92 14.20 23.86
C ASP A 889 -18.52 12.94 24.66
N VAL A 890 -17.83 12.02 23.99
CA VAL A 890 -17.38 10.73 24.52
C VAL A 890 -15.90 10.56 24.18
N LYS A 891 -15.11 10.15 25.17
CA LYS A 891 -13.70 9.81 25.00
C LYS A 891 -13.48 8.34 25.43
N ASN A 892 -13.39 7.38 24.50
CA ASN A 892 -13.28 7.50 23.04
C ASN A 892 -14.15 6.51 22.25
N MET A 893 -14.79 5.54 22.90
CA MET A 893 -15.83 4.68 22.31
C MET A 893 -16.86 4.34 23.37
N ALA A 894 -18.12 4.11 22.98
CA ALA A 894 -19.16 3.72 23.93
C ALA A 894 -20.10 2.63 23.40
N GLN A 895 -20.44 1.67 24.25
CA GLN A 895 -21.53 0.72 24.04
C GLN A 895 -22.71 1.09 24.93
N VAL A 896 -23.92 1.10 24.36
CA VAL A 896 -25.13 1.51 25.08
C VAL A 896 -26.08 0.34 25.20
N LYS A 897 -26.61 0.14 26.41
CA LYS A 897 -27.80 -0.69 26.64
C LYS A 897 -28.91 0.15 27.22
N LEU A 898 -30.12 -0.10 26.76
CA LEU A 898 -31.34 0.49 27.30
C LEU A 898 -32.29 -0.62 27.72
N ASN A 899 -32.76 -0.57 28.96
CA ASN A 899 -33.68 -1.56 29.52
C ASN A 899 -33.17 -3.01 29.40
N GLY A 900 -31.85 -3.21 29.58
CA GLY A 900 -31.17 -4.51 29.50
C GLY A 900 -30.91 -5.03 28.08
N LYS A 901 -31.26 -4.26 27.03
CA LYS A 901 -31.05 -4.63 25.62
C LYS A 901 -29.95 -3.77 25.00
N ASP A 902 -29.11 -4.39 24.17
CA ASP A 902 -28.05 -3.69 23.42
C ASP A 902 -28.67 -2.75 22.38
N ALA A 903 -28.28 -1.48 22.44
CA ALA A 903 -28.63 -0.45 21.47
C ALA A 903 -27.54 -0.26 20.41
N GLY A 904 -26.33 -0.78 20.65
CA GLY A 904 -25.20 -0.70 19.73
C GLY A 904 -23.99 0.02 20.33
N THR A 905 -23.01 0.27 19.47
CA THR A 905 -21.72 0.88 19.81
C THR A 905 -21.46 2.09 18.92
N VAL A 906 -21.01 3.18 19.52
CA VAL A 906 -20.58 4.42 18.86
C VAL A 906 -19.09 4.63 19.04
N TRP A 907 -18.43 5.03 17.96
CA TRP A 907 -16.97 5.20 17.88
C TRP A 907 -16.56 6.43 17.08
N THR A 908 -17.54 7.14 16.51
CA THR A 908 -17.36 8.33 15.67
C THR A 908 -18.68 9.11 15.63
N TYR A 909 -18.67 10.23 14.93
CA TYR A 909 -19.85 11.06 14.70
C TYR A 909 -20.82 10.42 13.69
N PRO A 910 -22.13 10.66 13.86
CA PRO A 910 -22.77 11.21 15.05
C PRO A 910 -22.76 10.20 16.22
N TRP A 911 -22.59 10.66 17.46
CA TRP A 911 -22.58 9.85 18.69
C TRP A 911 -24.00 9.41 19.11
N LYS A 912 -24.78 8.92 18.14
CA LYS A 912 -26.22 8.65 18.27
C LYS A 912 -26.56 7.19 17.97
N LEU A 913 -27.52 6.63 18.68
CA LEU A 913 -28.06 5.28 18.43
C LEU A 913 -29.60 5.30 18.43
N ASP A 914 -30.19 4.54 17.50
CA ASP A 914 -31.65 4.35 17.44
C ASP A 914 -32.10 3.46 18.61
N VAL A 915 -32.94 4.01 19.48
CA VAL A 915 -33.50 3.34 20.65
C VAL A 915 -35.02 3.23 20.57
N THR A 916 -35.61 3.46 19.40
CA THR A 916 -37.07 3.50 19.17
C THR A 916 -37.78 2.27 19.72
N SER A 917 -37.20 1.08 19.53
CA SER A 917 -37.79 -0.19 20.00
C SER A 917 -37.48 -0.52 21.47
N LEU A 918 -36.66 0.30 22.13
CA LEU A 918 -36.11 0.03 23.45
C LEU A 918 -36.61 1.01 24.52
N VAL A 919 -36.88 2.26 24.14
CA VAL A 919 -37.29 3.33 25.05
C VAL A 919 -38.73 3.16 25.54
N LYS A 920 -38.98 3.53 26.80
CA LYS A 920 -40.27 3.51 27.48
C LYS A 920 -40.63 4.92 27.94
N SER A 921 -41.90 5.16 28.29
CA SER A 921 -42.30 6.44 28.88
C SER A 921 -41.66 6.70 30.26
N LYS A 922 -41.45 5.65 31.07
CA LYS A 922 -40.92 5.73 32.43
C LYS A 922 -40.00 4.57 32.78
N ASN A 923 -39.20 4.74 33.83
CA ASN A 923 -38.30 3.75 34.43
C ASN A 923 -37.34 3.16 33.38
N ASN A 924 -36.76 4.01 32.55
CA ASN A 924 -35.73 3.57 31.61
C ASN A 924 -34.42 3.40 32.35
N LEU A 925 -33.88 2.18 32.37
CA LEU A 925 -32.52 1.94 32.86
C LEU A 925 -31.53 2.06 31.70
N LEU A 926 -30.66 3.06 31.77
CA LEU A 926 -29.61 3.31 30.81
C LEU A 926 -28.27 2.83 31.37
N GLU A 927 -27.57 1.98 30.61
CA GLU A 927 -26.20 1.54 30.87
C GLU A 927 -25.32 1.98 29.70
N ILE A 928 -24.24 2.72 29.97
CA ILE A 928 -23.27 3.16 28.97
C ILE A 928 -21.89 2.70 29.41
N LYS A 929 -21.27 1.82 28.61
CA LYS A 929 -19.87 1.42 28.79
C LYS A 929 -18.98 2.33 27.95
N VAL A 930 -18.05 3.03 28.56
CA VAL A 930 -17.10 3.92 27.85
C VAL A 930 -15.69 3.37 27.95
N ALA A 931 -15.04 3.18 26.80
CA ALA A 931 -13.64 2.81 26.69
C ALA A 931 -12.78 4.04 26.31
N ASN A 932 -11.73 4.34 27.08
CA ASN A 932 -10.72 5.33 26.70
C ASN A 932 -9.45 4.63 26.15
N LEU A 933 -8.28 5.28 26.16
CA LEU A 933 -7.01 4.73 25.65
C LEU A 933 -6.05 4.36 26.80
N TRP A 934 -5.05 3.52 26.53
CA TRP A 934 -4.04 3.07 27.50
C TRP A 934 -3.13 4.17 28.08
N ILE A 935 -3.10 5.32 27.42
CA ILE A 935 -2.21 6.45 27.67
C ILE A 935 -2.18 6.85 29.15
N ASN A 936 -3.34 7.12 29.74
CA ASN A 936 -3.42 7.66 31.10
C ASN A 936 -2.89 6.69 32.16
N ARG A 937 -3.17 5.39 32.02
CA ARG A 937 -2.67 4.37 32.96
C ARG A 937 -1.18 4.15 32.81
N LEU A 938 -0.67 4.15 31.57
CA LEU A 938 0.77 4.09 31.30
C LEU A 938 1.50 5.27 31.94
N ILE A 939 1.00 6.50 31.78
CA ILE A 939 1.55 7.71 32.43
C ILE A 939 1.48 7.62 33.95
N GLY A 940 0.33 7.20 34.49
CA GLY A 940 0.16 7.08 35.95
C GLY A 940 1.14 6.08 36.57
N ASP A 941 1.42 4.99 35.88
CA ASP A 941 2.35 3.94 36.34
C ASP A 941 3.83 4.38 36.34
N GLU A 942 4.18 5.44 35.62
CA GLU A 942 5.52 6.02 35.67
C GLU A 942 5.87 6.63 37.04
N ASN A 943 4.87 6.85 37.90
CA ASN A 943 5.09 7.24 39.30
C ASN A 943 5.42 6.05 40.22
N LEU A 944 5.44 4.83 39.69
CA LEU A 944 5.72 3.59 40.42
C LEU A 944 7.06 2.99 39.97
N PRO A 945 7.76 2.26 40.86
CA PRO A 945 9.02 1.58 40.49
C PRO A 945 8.84 0.66 39.28
N ASP A 946 9.74 0.78 38.31
CA ASP A 946 9.75 -0.02 37.09
C ASP A 946 10.29 -1.43 37.35
N ASP A 947 9.52 -2.44 36.97
CA ASP A 947 9.81 -3.87 37.05
C ASP A 947 9.81 -4.57 35.68
N GLY A 948 9.91 -3.76 34.60
CA GLY A 948 9.97 -4.19 33.21
C GLY A 948 11.37 -4.57 32.71
N ILE A 949 11.49 -4.64 31.38
CA ILE A 949 12.71 -5.02 30.65
C ILE A 949 13.86 -4.06 30.95
N ARG A 950 15.06 -4.60 31.20
CA ARG A 950 16.28 -3.81 31.44
C ARG A 950 17.41 -4.37 30.61
N GLN A 951 18.17 -3.48 29.96
CA GLN A 951 19.34 -3.85 29.14
C GLN A 951 19.03 -4.91 28.06
N GLY A 952 17.80 -4.93 27.52
CA GLY A 952 17.39 -5.89 26.51
C GLY A 952 17.08 -7.30 27.04
N GLU A 953 16.95 -7.48 28.35
CA GLU A 953 16.70 -8.78 28.98
C GLU A 953 15.31 -8.87 29.60
N TRP A 954 14.73 -10.08 29.55
CA TRP A 954 13.47 -10.38 30.23
C TRP A 954 13.61 -10.25 31.76
N PRO A 955 12.62 -9.70 32.48
CA PRO A 955 12.60 -9.73 33.93
C PRO A 955 12.62 -11.16 34.49
N ASP A 956 13.41 -11.38 35.55
CA ASP A 956 13.52 -12.67 36.24
C ASP A 956 12.17 -13.32 36.57
N TRP A 957 11.20 -12.50 36.99
CA TRP A 957 9.86 -12.98 37.37
C TRP A 957 9.05 -13.47 36.17
N ILE A 958 9.28 -12.96 34.96
CA ILE A 958 8.68 -13.49 33.72
C ILE A 958 9.35 -14.81 33.36
N VAL A 959 10.68 -14.84 33.33
CA VAL A 959 11.46 -16.04 32.95
C VAL A 959 11.15 -17.21 33.89
N ARG A 960 11.08 -16.95 35.20
CA ARG A 960 10.79 -17.96 36.24
C ARG A 960 9.30 -18.22 36.46
N LYS A 961 8.40 -17.49 35.76
CA LYS A 961 6.94 -17.55 35.93
C LYS A 961 6.50 -17.31 37.38
N GLU A 962 7.13 -16.35 38.03
CA GLU A 962 6.84 -15.94 39.40
C GLU A 962 5.81 -14.81 39.43
N LYS A 963 5.25 -14.53 40.61
CA LYS A 963 4.34 -13.40 40.79
C LYS A 963 5.08 -12.09 40.53
N ARG A 964 4.47 -11.20 39.73
CA ARG A 964 5.00 -9.85 39.46
C ARG A 964 5.29 -9.10 40.77
N PRO A 965 6.53 -8.59 40.97
CA PRO A 965 6.93 -7.95 42.22
C PRO A 965 6.50 -6.47 42.33
N GLY A 966 6.32 -5.78 41.19
CA GLY A 966 5.96 -4.38 41.16
C GLY A 966 4.49 -4.11 41.48
N LYS A 967 4.18 -2.83 41.67
CA LYS A 967 2.82 -2.33 41.92
C LYS A 967 2.18 -1.68 40.70
N ARG A 968 2.89 -1.67 39.55
CA ARG A 968 2.37 -1.15 38.29
C ARG A 968 1.18 -2.00 37.83
N TYR A 969 0.16 -1.33 37.32
CA TYR A 969 -1.03 -1.98 36.76
C TYR A 969 -0.76 -2.49 35.34
N THR A 970 0.13 -1.81 34.62
CA THR A 970 0.44 -2.08 33.22
C THR A 970 1.81 -2.73 33.05
N PHE A 971 1.97 -3.48 31.97
CA PHE A 971 3.25 -3.98 31.48
C PHE A 971 3.26 -3.81 29.96
N THR A 972 4.34 -3.29 29.42
CA THR A 972 4.57 -3.16 27.97
C THR A 972 6.02 -3.49 27.64
N THR A 973 6.26 -4.12 26.50
CA THR A 973 7.62 -4.42 26.03
C THR A 973 8.38 -3.20 25.55
N TYR A 974 7.69 -2.09 25.26
CA TYR A 974 8.30 -0.81 24.90
C TYR A 974 7.69 0.36 25.66
N LYS A 975 8.54 1.34 26.01
CA LYS A 975 8.15 2.51 26.83
C LYS A 975 7.95 3.74 25.96
N HIS A 976 6.71 4.23 25.88
CA HIS A 976 6.34 5.43 25.12
C HIS A 976 6.16 6.70 25.97
N TYR A 977 5.95 6.56 27.28
CA TYR A 977 5.53 7.67 28.15
C TYR A 977 6.44 7.87 29.36
N SER A 978 6.35 9.06 29.93
CA SER A 978 7.01 9.50 31.16
C SER A 978 5.97 10.06 32.14
N ALA A 979 6.34 10.23 33.41
CA ALA A 979 5.44 10.73 34.45
C ALA A 979 4.94 12.18 34.21
N ASP A 980 5.66 12.95 33.40
CA ASP A 980 5.35 14.33 32.99
C ASP A 980 4.61 14.43 31.65
N SER A 981 4.36 13.31 30.98
CA SER A 981 3.54 13.28 29.77
C SER A 981 2.10 13.78 30.07
N PRO A 982 1.46 14.52 29.14
CA PRO A 982 0.11 15.03 29.35
C PRO A 982 -0.93 13.90 29.35
N LEU A 983 -1.93 14.01 30.22
CA LEU A 983 -3.08 13.11 30.23
C LEU A 983 -4.05 13.45 29.09
N GLU A 984 -4.70 12.41 28.56
CA GLU A 984 -5.72 12.52 27.52
C GLU A 984 -7.12 12.53 28.14
N LYS A 985 -7.98 13.43 27.64
CA LYS A 985 -9.38 13.52 28.08
C LYS A 985 -10.06 12.16 28.00
N SER A 986 -10.87 11.83 29.00
CA SER A 986 -11.43 10.48 29.14
C SER A 986 -12.84 10.49 29.74
N GLY A 987 -13.68 9.56 29.26
CA GLY A 987 -14.99 9.28 29.83
C GLY A 987 -16.20 9.79 29.05
N LEU A 988 -17.38 9.67 29.68
CA LEU A 988 -18.63 10.23 29.19
C LEU A 988 -18.72 11.69 29.65
N LEU A 989 -18.54 12.64 28.72
CA LEU A 989 -18.54 14.07 29.02
C LEU A 989 -19.92 14.71 28.79
N GLY A 990 -20.70 14.15 27.86
CA GLY A 990 -22.09 14.54 27.63
C GLY A 990 -22.25 15.88 26.88
N PRO A 991 -23.42 16.53 26.98
CA PRO A 991 -24.62 16.05 27.67
C PRO A 991 -25.27 14.86 26.94
N VAL A 992 -25.81 13.90 27.69
CA VAL A 992 -26.61 12.81 27.12
C VAL A 992 -28.06 13.27 26.93
N THR A 993 -28.59 13.11 25.72
CA THR A 993 -29.96 13.55 25.39
C THR A 993 -30.77 12.45 24.70
N ILE A 994 -32.08 12.47 24.91
CA ILE A 994 -33.05 11.71 24.12
C ILE A 994 -33.67 12.64 23.10
N LYS A 995 -33.66 12.22 21.84
CA LYS A 995 -34.10 13.02 20.71
C LYS A 995 -35.19 12.29 19.93
N GLY A 996 -36.22 13.02 19.52
CA GLY A 996 -37.35 12.54 18.74
C GLY A 996 -37.26 13.00 17.29
N PHE A 997 -37.65 12.13 16.36
CA PHE A 997 -37.57 12.39 14.93
C PHE A 997 -38.90 12.16 14.22
N VAL A 998 -39.22 13.05 13.29
CA VAL A 998 -40.40 12.95 12.41
C VAL A 998 -39.95 12.62 11.00
N THR A 999 -40.37 11.47 10.46
CA THR A 999 -40.17 11.13 9.05
C THR A 999 -41.21 11.85 8.20
N ASP A 1000 -40.80 12.45 7.10
CA ASP A 1000 -41.54 13.41 6.25
C ASP A 1000 -42.91 12.97 5.67
N LYS A 1001 -43.39 11.75 5.96
CA LYS A 1001 -44.74 11.29 5.55
C LYS A 1001 -45.88 12.20 6.07
N ASN A 1002 -45.66 13.01 7.11
CA ASN A 1002 -46.68 13.87 7.71
C ASN A 1002 -46.57 15.38 7.37
N HIS A 1003 -45.53 15.83 6.64
CA HIS A 1003 -45.31 17.27 6.45
C HIS A 1003 -46.25 17.92 5.42
N ASN A 1004 -46.92 17.12 4.59
CA ASN A 1004 -47.97 17.60 3.68
C ASN A 1004 -49.29 18.00 4.38
N ILE A 1005 -49.44 17.78 5.69
CA ILE A 1005 -50.66 18.15 6.43
C ILE A 1005 -50.55 19.57 7.03
N ARG A 1006 -49.35 20.14 7.19
CA ARG A 1006 -49.16 21.43 7.90
C ARG A 1006 -48.99 22.66 7.01
N LYS A 1007 -49.00 22.55 5.68
CA LYS A 1007 -48.95 23.72 4.77
C LYS A 1007 -50.31 24.38 4.46
N ASN A 1008 -51.41 23.90 5.03
CA ASN A 1008 -52.76 24.47 4.81
C ASN A 1008 -53.33 25.26 6.01
N SER A 1009 -52.48 25.77 6.89
CA SER A 1009 -52.92 26.66 7.95
C SER A 1009 -51.81 27.64 8.31
N PHE A 1010 -51.61 28.65 7.46
CA PHE A 1010 -51.42 30.07 7.82
C PHE A 1010 -51.61 30.94 6.57
#